data_AF-F0U688-F1
#
_entry.id   AF-F0U688-F1
#
_cell.length_a   1.000
_cell.length_b   1.000
_cell.length_c   1.000
_cell.angle_alpha   90.00
_cell.angle_beta   90.00
_cell.angle_gamma   90.00
#
_symmetry.space_group_name_H-M   'P 1'
#
loop_
_entity.id
_entity.type
_entity.pdbx_description
1 polymer ?
#
loop_
_entity_poly.entity_id
_entity_poly.type
_entity_poly.pdbx_seq_one_letter_code
_entity_poly.pdbx_strand_id
1 'polypeptide(L)'
;MHPFSVLALGIFVAGYITARWDLVTRLYELAIFAWDHGVVTRTAKGFAVLSIFYFLFIIPINLIVAREINSMLSDGLLRVFWPNDIPKSTSPGVIVGWRNSEFDLFVLTVFEHVESRNVDNALRTGILFRSSPHPISRIMALCGKHAMHVLGSTNPTELPTAFSPSHLYIAWNPSSKVPRIFCPPETKLSIQIITFNRPHPMRMQYMSLRPISLILEDKPSNLENTGEVLDDFEQAEVKAKAQTRKLVEKLKLHTVVRHIPSPKEQILPAIINQVNCSFEVEKLLAKNVGLVGARPKRSLSVSERVVESASTAWDFLYMALSYIFLVWIYPVITQGFIAVLISHRVVAEVVLGVLEWRARPDAAALKDISATAQQIDIRLQQFCYWPIQYLTLRKRKDDWESVTNSHPDYIRFYNSLWLVANDVIIGIALGSYIMDNADWVASQINSILTWWTVEGLQRTISWLMGWPAGLKLNNELAVFMGDLFLWVIEHWASALASLRPFLRHVIYMIGCSGFAGASMSMAMFSDLLSILTVHIYSFYIASARIFNWQLTIIISLFHLFRGKKRNVLRNRIDSCDYDLDQLLLGTILFTLLFFLLPTIIVFYLTFASARMIIISLKATLDTCLAFLNHFPLFAVMLRVKDPGRLPGGIHFSLREALLPNSASKTDEMPSTSTSYIHLQSIPLSLRQMFDQYFQLGHRLRKHYLSPSVILCLVTGRFVPPIHRRNMYSLQYSMLPAQRVGIGEVWSRLTEKKTRTANVMAPIPKIPNGFPFDRRRHRS
;
A
#
# COMPACT_ATOMS: atom_id res chain seq x y z
N MET A 1 17.29 36.48 46.87
CA MET A 1 16.92 37.54 45.89
C MET A 1 17.28 38.87 46.52
N HIS A 2 18.17 39.64 45.87
CA HIS A 2 18.81 40.83 46.45
C HIS A 2 17.80 41.97 46.71
N PRO A 3 17.87 42.66 47.87
CA PRO A 3 17.02 43.83 48.16
C PRO A 3 17.20 44.98 47.15
N PHE A 4 18.32 44.98 46.42
CA PHE A 4 18.59 45.93 45.34
C PHE A 4 17.62 45.80 44.15
N SER A 5 17.06 44.61 43.90
CA SER A 5 16.13 44.37 42.78
C SER A 5 14.72 44.91 43.04
N VAL A 6 14.27 44.90 44.29
CA VAL A 6 12.93 45.41 44.67
C VAL A 6 12.93 46.94 44.63
N LEU A 7 14.02 47.57 45.07
CA LEU A 7 14.18 49.01 44.98
C LEU A 7 14.24 49.48 43.52
N ALA A 8 15.02 48.78 42.68
CA ALA A 8 15.10 49.09 41.25
C ALA A 8 13.75 48.89 40.53
N LEU A 9 13.00 47.84 40.87
CA LEU A 9 11.64 47.63 40.35
C LEU A 9 10.69 48.74 40.83
N GLY A 10 10.77 49.15 42.10
CA GLY A 10 9.98 50.24 42.65
C GLY A 10 10.25 51.58 41.97
N ILE A 11 11.52 51.91 41.71
CA ILE A 11 11.93 53.12 40.99
C ILE A 11 11.50 53.04 39.52
N PHE A 12 11.63 51.88 38.88
CA PHE A 12 11.18 51.68 37.50
C PHE A 12 9.65 51.80 37.37
N VAL A 13 8.89 51.18 38.28
CA VAL A 13 7.42 51.26 38.30
C VAL A 13 6.97 52.68 38.60
N ALA A 14 7.58 53.37 39.57
CA ALA A 14 7.28 54.76 39.87
C ALA A 14 7.60 55.68 38.67
N GLY A 15 8.77 55.52 38.05
CA GLY A 15 9.19 56.25 36.85
C GLY A 15 8.25 55.99 35.67
N TYR A 16 7.84 54.74 35.46
CA TYR A 16 6.90 54.34 34.42
C TYR A 16 5.50 54.90 34.65
N ILE A 17 5.00 54.88 35.90
CA ILE A 17 3.72 55.47 36.28
C ILE A 17 3.74 56.99 36.07
N THR A 18 4.84 57.68 36.42
CA THR A 18 4.97 59.13 36.17
C THR A 18 5.05 59.48 34.68
N ALA A 19 5.74 58.68 33.87
CA ALA A 19 5.87 58.90 32.43
C ALA A 19 4.57 58.61 31.64
N ARG A 20 3.68 57.78 32.22
CA ARG A 20 2.39 57.36 31.63
C ARG A 20 1.20 57.78 32.51
N TRP A 21 1.35 58.86 33.28
CA TRP A 21 0.30 59.33 34.18
C TRP A 21 -1.02 59.60 33.42
N ASP A 22 -0.94 60.03 32.16
CA ASP A 22 -2.10 60.19 31.26
C ASP A 22 -2.85 58.88 30.97
N LEU A 23 -2.16 57.73 30.97
CA LEU A 23 -2.82 56.42 30.82
C LEU A 23 -3.54 56.03 32.11
N VAL A 24 -2.94 56.32 33.27
CA VAL A 24 -3.54 56.03 34.58
C VAL A 24 -4.77 56.90 34.81
N THR A 25 -4.72 58.18 34.42
CA THR A 25 -5.89 59.08 34.48
C THR A 25 -6.98 58.63 33.51
N ARG A 26 -6.66 58.23 32.27
CA ARG A 26 -7.67 57.66 31.36
C ARG A 26 -8.26 56.34 31.85
N LEU A 27 -7.49 55.50 32.53
CA LEU A 27 -7.98 54.23 33.10
C LEU A 27 -8.88 54.50 34.32
N TYR A 28 -8.55 55.52 35.10
CA TYR A 28 -9.37 56.04 36.19
C TYR A 28 -10.68 56.65 35.67
N GLU A 29 -10.62 57.47 34.62
CA GLU A 29 -11.80 58.01 33.92
C GLU A 29 -12.65 56.91 33.30
N LEU A 30 -12.03 55.89 32.69
CA LEU A 30 -12.73 54.72 32.17
C LEU A 30 -13.41 53.91 33.28
N ALA A 31 -12.76 53.76 34.44
CA ALA A 31 -13.31 53.07 35.59
C ALA A 31 -14.52 53.82 36.18
N ILE A 32 -14.42 55.15 36.28
CA ILE A 32 -15.54 56.01 36.69
C ILE A 32 -16.67 55.94 35.65
N PHE A 33 -16.35 56.08 34.37
CA PHE A 33 -17.32 55.98 33.28
C PHE A 33 -18.05 54.63 33.28
N ALA A 34 -17.31 53.52 33.48
CA ALA A 34 -17.85 52.17 33.57
C ALA A 34 -18.71 51.97 34.83
N TRP A 35 -18.40 52.68 35.92
CA TRP A 35 -19.20 52.68 37.14
C TRP A 35 -20.49 53.48 36.96
N ASP A 36 -20.41 54.72 36.48
CA ASP A 36 -21.55 55.63 36.31
C ASP A 36 -22.56 55.12 35.28
N HIS A 37 -22.10 54.49 34.20
CA HIS A 37 -22.97 53.90 33.18
C HIS A 37 -23.44 52.47 33.54
N GLY A 38 -23.09 51.97 34.73
CA GLY A 38 -23.50 50.66 35.21
C GLY A 38 -22.99 49.50 34.35
N VAL A 39 -21.84 49.66 33.70
CA VAL A 39 -21.20 48.60 32.92
C VAL A 39 -20.71 47.50 33.85
N VAL A 40 -20.04 47.88 34.95
CA VAL A 40 -19.54 46.92 35.96
C VAL A 40 -20.67 46.08 36.54
N THR A 41 -21.82 46.70 36.83
CA THR A 41 -22.98 46.00 37.40
C THR A 41 -23.65 45.08 36.37
N ARG A 42 -23.73 45.47 35.09
CA ARG A 42 -24.22 44.60 34.01
C ARG A 42 -23.27 43.43 33.75
N THR A 43 -21.97 43.66 33.76
CA THR A 43 -20.96 42.59 33.60
C THR A 43 -20.96 41.64 34.78
N ALA A 44 -21.12 42.14 36.02
CA ALA A 44 -21.26 41.31 37.21
C ALA A 44 -22.55 40.46 37.16
N LYS A 45 -23.68 41.03 36.72
CA LYS A 45 -24.93 40.27 36.48
C LYS A 45 -24.75 39.21 35.40
N GLY A 46 -24.11 39.55 34.28
CA GLY A 46 -23.79 38.60 33.21
C GLY A 46 -22.90 37.45 33.69
N PHE A 47 -21.87 37.76 34.47
CA PHE A 47 -20.99 36.77 35.08
C PHE A 47 -21.73 35.88 36.09
N ALA A 48 -22.62 36.44 36.91
CA ALA A 48 -23.45 35.70 37.84
C ALA A 48 -24.40 34.74 37.11
N VAL A 49 -25.07 35.20 36.04
CA VAL A 49 -25.96 34.36 35.22
C VAL A 49 -25.18 33.23 34.53
N LEU A 50 -24.01 33.53 33.96
CA LEU A 50 -23.14 32.51 33.34
C LEU A 50 -22.63 31.50 34.37
N SER A 51 -22.27 31.97 35.56
CA SER A 51 -21.85 31.11 36.66
C SER A 51 -22.98 30.19 37.09
N ILE A 52 -24.19 30.74 37.32
CA ILE A 52 -25.38 29.96 37.66
C ILE A 52 -25.68 28.92 36.57
N PHE A 53 -25.63 29.30 35.30
CA PHE A 53 -25.82 28.36 34.18
C PHE A 53 -24.76 27.24 34.18
N TYR A 54 -23.49 27.59 34.41
CA TYR A 54 -22.40 26.62 34.51
C TYR A 54 -22.61 25.63 35.67
N PHE A 55 -22.99 26.12 36.85
CA PHE A 55 -23.23 25.29 38.02
C PHE A 55 -24.50 24.42 37.90
N LEU A 56 -25.60 24.96 37.35
CA LEU A 56 -26.87 24.25 37.25
C LEU A 56 -26.95 23.25 36.08
N PHE A 57 -26.24 23.51 34.98
CA PHE A 57 -26.36 22.66 33.79
C PHE A 57 -25.05 21.95 33.46
N ILE A 58 -23.93 22.66 33.36
CA ILE A 58 -22.68 22.06 32.86
C ILE A 58 -22.08 21.07 33.86
N ILE A 59 -22.03 21.41 35.16
CA ILE A 59 -21.50 20.50 36.18
C ILE A 59 -22.33 19.21 36.30
N PRO A 60 -23.67 19.24 36.45
CA PRO A 60 -24.45 18.02 36.53
C PRO A 60 -24.42 17.21 35.22
N ILE A 61 -24.39 17.85 34.04
CA ILE A 61 -24.18 17.13 32.78
C ILE A 61 -22.81 16.42 32.77
N ASN A 62 -21.74 17.08 33.20
CA ASN A 62 -20.42 16.45 33.30
C ASN A 62 -20.41 15.29 34.32
N LEU A 63 -21.13 15.42 35.43
CA LEU A 63 -21.27 14.35 36.42
C LEU A 63 -22.09 13.17 35.88
N ILE A 64 -23.15 13.43 35.11
CA ILE A 64 -23.94 12.39 34.44
C ILE A 64 -23.09 11.67 33.38
N VAL A 65 -22.36 12.41 32.55
CA VAL A 65 -21.45 11.85 31.54
C VAL A 65 -20.34 11.05 32.21
N ALA A 66 -19.72 11.55 33.28
CA ALA A 66 -18.72 10.82 34.05
C ALA A 66 -19.31 9.56 34.70
N ARG A 67 -20.56 9.62 35.17
CA ARG A 67 -21.28 8.47 35.73
C ARG A 67 -21.63 7.43 34.66
N GLU A 68 -21.99 7.85 33.45
CA GLU A 68 -22.29 6.98 32.31
C GLU A 68 -21.02 6.32 31.76
N ILE A 69 -19.91 7.07 31.65
CA ILE A 69 -18.58 6.53 31.31
C ILE A 69 -18.13 5.51 32.35
N ASN A 70 -18.29 5.82 33.65
CA ASN A 70 -17.99 4.86 34.72
C ASN A 70 -18.92 3.65 34.69
N SER A 71 -20.20 3.83 34.36
CA SER A 71 -21.15 2.73 34.19
C SER A 71 -20.77 1.81 33.03
N MET A 72 -20.26 2.35 31.91
CA MET A 72 -19.73 1.56 30.79
C MET A 72 -18.41 0.86 31.11
N LEU A 73 -17.59 1.43 32.00
CA LEU A 73 -16.40 0.75 32.54
C LEU A 73 -16.77 -0.35 33.54
N SER A 74 -17.88 -0.21 34.25
CA SER A 74 -18.37 -1.14 35.27
C SER A 74 -19.45 -2.10 34.77
N ASP A 75 -19.37 -2.57 33.52
CA ASP A 75 -20.31 -3.55 32.93
C ASP A 75 -20.31 -4.92 33.65
N GLY A 76 -19.52 -5.09 34.71
CA GLY A 76 -19.33 -6.38 35.37
C GLY A 76 -18.83 -7.47 34.40
N LEU A 77 -18.23 -7.08 33.28
CA LEU A 77 -17.84 -7.98 32.21
C LEU A 77 -16.36 -8.31 32.29
N LEU A 78 -16.05 -9.54 32.68
CA LEU A 78 -14.69 -10.09 32.69
C LEU A 78 -14.39 -10.74 31.33
N ARG A 79 -13.41 -10.20 30.61
CA ARG A 79 -12.93 -10.72 29.32
C ARG A 79 -11.59 -11.42 29.49
N VAL A 80 -11.57 -12.69 29.11
CA VAL A 80 -10.36 -13.51 29.14
C VAL A 80 -10.03 -13.97 27.73
N PHE A 81 -8.90 -13.52 27.20
CA PHE A 81 -8.37 -14.00 25.93
C PHE A 81 -7.61 -15.29 26.17
N TRP A 82 -8.09 -16.39 25.59
CA TRP A 82 -7.60 -17.74 25.84
C TRP A 82 -7.10 -18.43 24.55
N PRO A 83 -5.82 -18.77 24.45
CA PRO A 83 -5.30 -19.55 23.34
C PRO A 83 -5.79 -21.00 23.33
N ASN A 84 -6.20 -21.50 22.15
CA ASN A 84 -6.74 -22.87 21.99
C ASN A 84 -5.71 -24.00 22.12
N ASP A 85 -4.42 -23.69 22.02
CA ASP A 85 -3.27 -24.60 21.99
C ASP A 85 -2.67 -24.89 23.36
N ILE A 86 -3.16 -24.26 24.43
CA ILE A 86 -2.70 -24.51 25.80
C ILE A 86 -2.98 -25.98 26.19
N PRO A 87 -2.02 -26.68 26.82
CA PRO A 87 -2.19 -28.06 27.26
C PRO A 87 -3.38 -28.21 28.21
N LYS A 88 -4.18 -29.25 27.97
CA LYS A 88 -5.41 -29.56 28.71
C LYS A 88 -5.11 -30.61 29.77
N SER A 89 -4.40 -30.22 30.81
CA SER A 89 -4.06 -31.12 31.92
C SER A 89 -4.97 -30.90 33.13
N THR A 90 -5.17 -31.95 33.91
CA THR A 90 -5.83 -31.90 35.23
C THR A 90 -4.85 -31.51 36.34
N SER A 91 -3.54 -31.43 36.06
CA SER A 91 -2.52 -31.05 37.04
C SER A 91 -2.65 -29.60 37.49
N PRO A 92 -2.24 -29.27 38.74
CA PRO A 92 -2.17 -27.89 39.19
C PRO A 92 -1.13 -27.10 38.38
N GLY A 93 -1.49 -25.89 37.98
CA GLY A 93 -0.64 -25.04 37.15
C GLY A 93 -0.85 -23.55 37.39
N VAL A 94 0.10 -22.74 36.93
CA VAL A 94 0.12 -21.28 37.08
C VAL A 94 -0.13 -20.63 35.73
N ILE A 95 -1.11 -19.74 35.68
CA ILE A 95 -1.49 -18.99 34.48
C ILE A 95 -0.61 -17.74 34.38
N VAL A 96 0.08 -17.58 33.25
CA VAL A 96 0.94 -16.41 32.97
C VAL A 96 0.42 -15.66 31.75
N GLY A 97 0.46 -14.33 31.80
CA GLY A 97 0.08 -13.48 30.68
C GLY A 97 0.13 -11.99 30.96
N TRP A 98 -0.63 -11.20 30.19
CA TRP A 98 -0.72 -9.75 30.35
C TRP A 98 -2.02 -9.35 31.02
N ARG A 99 -1.92 -8.39 31.94
CA ARG A 99 -3.05 -7.73 32.57
C ARG A 99 -3.31 -6.40 31.86
N ASN A 100 -4.34 -6.36 31.02
CA ASN A 100 -4.68 -5.15 30.25
C ASN A 100 -5.50 -4.16 31.07
N SER A 101 -6.48 -4.68 31.80
CA SER A 101 -7.33 -3.98 32.77
C SER A 101 -7.59 -4.92 33.97
N GLU A 102 -8.36 -4.49 34.97
CA GLU A 102 -8.84 -5.36 36.05
C GLU A 102 -9.77 -6.46 35.54
N PHE A 103 -10.53 -6.15 34.48
CA PHE A 103 -11.49 -7.07 33.85
C PHE A 103 -11.04 -7.55 32.46
N ASP A 104 -9.84 -7.20 32.00
CA ASP A 104 -9.30 -7.62 30.71
C ASP A 104 -7.97 -8.35 30.89
N LEU A 105 -8.03 -9.67 30.76
CA LEU A 105 -6.89 -10.56 31.00
C LEU A 105 -6.53 -11.28 29.72
N PHE A 106 -5.24 -11.28 29.37
CA PHE A 106 -4.72 -12.00 28.22
C PHE A 106 -3.86 -13.15 28.70
N VAL A 107 -4.32 -14.38 28.49
CA VAL A 107 -3.57 -15.57 28.88
C VAL A 107 -2.56 -15.92 27.80
N LEU A 108 -1.30 -16.10 28.21
CA LEU A 108 -0.22 -16.48 27.32
C LEU A 108 0.09 -17.98 27.41
N THR A 109 0.26 -18.52 28.62
CA THR A 109 0.57 -19.95 28.82
C THR A 109 0.24 -20.40 30.23
N VAL A 110 0.23 -21.72 30.45
CA VAL A 110 0.03 -22.37 31.74
C VAL A 110 1.26 -23.22 32.05
N PHE A 111 1.91 -22.97 33.19
CA PHE A 111 3.02 -23.80 33.67
C PHE A 111 2.52 -24.81 34.68
N GLU A 112 2.66 -26.10 34.37
CA GLU A 112 2.30 -27.20 35.26
C GLU A 112 3.42 -27.47 36.28
N HIS A 113 3.07 -27.92 37.48
CA HIS A 113 4.03 -28.35 38.52
C HIS A 113 5.01 -27.26 39.02
N VAL A 114 4.64 -25.98 38.89
CA VAL A 114 5.44 -24.84 39.40
C VAL A 114 4.60 -24.00 40.37
N GLU A 115 5.20 -23.52 41.46
CA GLU A 115 4.54 -22.62 42.40
C GLU A 115 4.42 -21.19 41.87
N SER A 116 3.27 -20.55 42.10
CA SER A 116 2.96 -19.17 41.68
C SER A 116 4.02 -18.15 42.12
N ARG A 117 4.52 -18.25 43.36
CA ARG A 117 5.54 -17.33 43.90
C ARG A 117 6.87 -17.41 43.16
N ASN A 118 7.29 -18.62 42.78
CA ASN A 118 8.54 -18.84 42.07
C ASN A 118 8.46 -18.30 40.64
N VAL A 119 7.29 -18.42 40.00
CA VAL A 119 7.03 -17.84 38.68
C VAL A 119 7.01 -16.32 38.72
N ASP A 120 6.35 -15.69 39.71
CA ASP A 120 6.32 -14.22 39.85
C ASP A 120 7.74 -13.67 40.07
N ASN A 121 8.53 -14.31 40.94
CA ASN A 121 9.93 -13.96 41.15
C ASN A 121 10.77 -14.14 39.87
N ALA A 122 10.55 -15.22 39.10
CA ALA A 122 11.26 -15.48 37.85
C ALA A 122 10.90 -14.49 36.72
N LEU A 123 9.66 -13.97 36.70
CA LEU A 123 9.23 -12.91 35.79
C LEU A 123 9.88 -11.57 36.16
N ARG A 124 9.89 -11.19 37.45
CA ARG A 124 10.51 -9.95 37.95
C ARG A 124 12.02 -9.90 37.75
N THR A 125 12.69 -11.03 37.98
CA THR A 125 14.15 -11.17 37.81
C THR A 125 14.56 -11.40 36.35
N GLY A 126 13.61 -11.66 35.46
CA GLY A 126 13.85 -11.91 34.05
C GLY A 126 14.54 -13.25 33.75
N ILE A 127 14.49 -14.22 34.67
CA ILE A 127 15.02 -15.58 34.45
C ILE A 127 14.29 -16.25 33.29
N LEU A 128 12.97 -16.07 33.21
CA LEU A 128 12.13 -16.58 32.13
C LEU A 128 12.45 -15.95 30.77
N PHE A 129 13.16 -14.82 30.75
CA PHE A 129 13.57 -14.06 29.58
C PHE A 129 15.00 -14.35 29.10
N ARG A 130 15.69 -15.26 29.78
CA ARG A 130 17.08 -15.61 29.50
C ARG A 130 17.23 -16.22 28.11
N SER A 131 18.35 -15.93 27.44
CA SER A 131 18.63 -16.43 26.09
C SER A 131 17.61 -15.98 25.03
N SER A 132 17.03 -14.79 25.20
CA SER A 132 16.17 -14.17 24.17
C SER A 132 16.99 -13.86 22.91
N PRO A 133 16.45 -14.14 21.71
CA PRO A 133 17.14 -13.86 20.46
C PRO A 133 17.26 -12.36 20.17
N HIS A 134 16.27 -11.58 20.61
CA HIS A 134 16.13 -10.14 20.38
C HIS A 134 15.69 -9.43 21.68
N PRO A 135 15.89 -8.11 21.82
CA PRO A 135 15.52 -7.39 23.03
C PRO A 135 14.01 -7.47 23.29
N ILE A 136 13.64 -7.90 24.50
CA ILE A 136 12.22 -8.08 24.90
C ILE A 136 11.49 -6.74 25.09
N SER A 137 12.22 -5.66 25.38
CA SER A 137 11.67 -4.31 25.45
C SER A 137 10.89 -3.94 24.18
N ARG A 138 11.31 -4.45 23.01
CA ARG A 138 10.62 -4.24 21.73
C ARG A 138 9.23 -4.87 21.71
N ILE A 139 9.08 -6.12 22.16
CA ILE A 139 7.78 -6.80 22.26
C ILE A 139 6.88 -6.12 23.30
N MET A 140 7.44 -5.79 24.46
CA MET A 140 6.70 -5.12 25.53
C MET A 140 6.14 -3.77 25.08
N ALA A 141 6.93 -2.98 24.35
CA ALA A 141 6.49 -1.73 23.74
C ALA A 141 5.35 -1.95 22.71
N LEU A 142 5.45 -2.96 21.85
CA LEU A 142 4.41 -3.29 20.87
C LEU A 142 3.09 -3.75 21.50
N CYS A 143 3.18 -4.46 22.63
CA CYS A 143 2.03 -4.93 23.41
C CYS A 143 1.43 -3.84 24.32
N GLY A 144 2.04 -2.66 24.40
CA GLY A 144 1.61 -1.55 25.25
C GLY A 144 1.73 -1.83 26.75
N LYS A 145 2.53 -2.82 27.16
CA LYS A 145 2.67 -3.28 28.55
C LYS A 145 4.13 -3.60 28.88
N HIS A 146 4.58 -3.16 30.04
CA HIS A 146 5.99 -3.26 30.45
C HIS A 146 6.34 -4.55 31.20
N ALA A 147 5.34 -5.28 31.71
CA ALA A 147 5.53 -6.48 32.50
C ALA A 147 4.46 -7.54 32.18
N MET A 148 4.83 -8.81 32.35
CA MET A 148 3.90 -9.93 32.43
C MET A 148 3.62 -10.26 33.89
N HIS A 149 2.45 -10.81 34.15
CA HIS A 149 1.98 -11.12 35.50
C HIS A 149 1.50 -12.57 35.58
N VAL A 150 1.56 -13.11 36.80
CA VAL A 150 0.81 -14.31 37.15
C VAL A 150 -0.65 -13.93 37.26
N LEU A 151 -1.48 -14.47 36.37
CA LEU A 151 -2.90 -14.14 36.26
C LEU A 151 -3.79 -15.03 37.11
N GLY A 152 -3.32 -16.20 37.55
CA GLY A 152 -4.18 -17.19 38.18
C GLY A 152 -3.55 -18.57 38.35
N SER A 153 -4.38 -19.53 38.79
CA SER A 153 -4.03 -20.94 38.90
C SER A 153 -5.06 -21.85 38.22
N THR A 154 -4.60 -22.94 37.60
CA THR A 154 -5.42 -24.00 37.02
C THR A 154 -5.48 -25.19 37.97
N ASN A 155 -6.68 -25.75 38.19
CA ASN A 155 -6.94 -26.91 39.07
C ASN A 155 -6.25 -26.80 40.44
N PRO A 156 -6.54 -25.76 41.24
CA PRO A 156 -5.95 -25.62 42.56
C PRO A 156 -6.37 -26.80 43.46
N THR A 157 -5.46 -27.25 44.33
CA THR A 157 -5.70 -28.33 45.30
C THR A 157 -6.70 -27.94 46.39
N GLU A 158 -6.88 -26.64 46.64
CA GLU A 158 -7.88 -26.08 47.54
C GLU A 158 -8.78 -25.09 46.77
N LEU A 159 -10.10 -25.22 46.91
CA LEU A 159 -11.05 -24.29 46.31
C LEU A 159 -10.97 -22.94 47.03
N PRO A 160 -10.83 -21.81 46.30
CA PRO A 160 -10.70 -20.49 46.90
C PRO A 160 -12.02 -20.04 47.56
N THR A 161 -11.90 -19.43 48.73
CA THR A 161 -13.03 -18.93 49.54
C THR A 161 -13.61 -17.59 49.07
N ALA A 162 -12.87 -16.82 48.25
CA ALA A 162 -13.32 -15.55 47.69
C ALA A 162 -12.83 -15.35 46.25
N PHE A 163 -13.68 -14.78 45.39
CA PHE A 163 -13.35 -14.47 44.01
C PHE A 163 -12.71 -13.08 43.90
N SER A 164 -11.52 -13.02 43.30
CA SER A 164 -10.85 -11.77 42.95
C SER A 164 -10.69 -11.68 41.43
N PRO A 165 -11.15 -10.61 40.75
CA PRO A 165 -10.99 -10.46 39.30
C PRO A 165 -9.51 -10.37 38.87
N SER A 166 -8.61 -10.05 39.80
CA SER A 166 -7.16 -10.02 39.60
C SER A 166 -6.47 -11.39 39.58
N HIS A 167 -7.15 -12.46 40.06
CA HIS A 167 -6.60 -13.81 40.11
C HIS A 167 -7.63 -14.83 39.63
N LEU A 168 -7.40 -15.40 38.45
CA LEU A 168 -8.26 -16.38 37.81
C LEU A 168 -8.08 -17.77 38.42
N TYR A 169 -9.19 -18.43 38.72
CA TYR A 169 -9.21 -19.84 39.07
C TYR A 169 -9.92 -20.60 37.96
N ILE A 170 -9.20 -21.51 37.31
CA ILE A 170 -9.72 -22.25 36.15
C ILE A 170 -9.76 -23.73 36.47
N ALA A 171 -10.93 -24.33 36.30
CA ALA A 171 -11.11 -25.77 36.39
C ALA A 171 -11.13 -26.37 34.98
N TRP A 172 -10.19 -27.27 34.72
CA TRP A 172 -10.15 -28.07 33.50
C TRP A 172 -10.78 -29.44 33.77
N ASN A 173 -11.86 -29.73 33.06
CA ASN A 173 -12.50 -31.04 33.07
C ASN A 173 -12.16 -31.76 31.75
N PRO A 174 -11.67 -33.02 31.76
CA PRO A 174 -11.32 -33.76 30.54
C PRO A 174 -12.44 -33.85 29.49
N SER A 175 -13.70 -33.73 29.91
CA SER A 175 -14.88 -33.75 29.04
C SER A 175 -15.19 -32.42 28.34
N SER A 176 -14.64 -31.30 28.83
CA SER A 176 -14.89 -29.95 28.28
C SER A 176 -13.80 -29.52 27.32
N LYS A 177 -14.17 -29.07 26.11
CA LYS A 177 -13.22 -28.49 25.14
C LYS A 177 -12.77 -27.07 25.50
N VAL A 178 -13.41 -26.42 26.47
CA VAL A 178 -13.21 -25.02 26.85
C VAL A 178 -12.96 -24.87 28.35
N PRO A 179 -12.12 -23.92 28.79
CA PRO A 179 -11.82 -23.69 30.20
C PRO A 179 -13.06 -23.12 30.92
N ARG A 180 -13.38 -23.63 32.11
CA ARG A 180 -14.41 -23.06 32.99
C ARG A 180 -13.73 -22.22 34.07
N ILE A 181 -14.14 -20.96 34.19
CA ILE A 181 -13.64 -20.03 35.22
C ILE A 181 -14.54 -20.16 36.45
N PHE A 182 -13.94 -20.32 37.63
CA PHE A 182 -14.66 -20.24 38.90
C PHE A 182 -15.10 -18.81 39.15
N CYS A 183 -16.41 -18.58 39.23
CA CYS A 183 -16.99 -17.29 39.56
C CYS A 183 -18.29 -17.50 40.35
N PRO A 184 -18.30 -17.18 41.66
CA PRO A 184 -19.48 -17.30 42.49
C PRO A 184 -20.62 -16.43 41.95
N PRO A 185 -21.88 -16.92 41.95
CA PRO A 185 -23.03 -16.21 41.41
C PRO A 185 -23.32 -14.89 42.12
N GLU A 186 -22.84 -14.72 43.35
CA GLU A 186 -22.99 -13.52 44.18
C GLU A 186 -22.27 -12.28 43.61
N THR A 187 -21.27 -12.49 42.74
CA THR A 187 -20.43 -11.40 42.20
C THR A 187 -21.10 -10.60 41.08
N LYS A 188 -22.23 -11.07 40.52
CA LYS A 188 -22.94 -10.44 39.38
C LYS A 188 -22.04 -10.14 38.16
N LEU A 189 -20.95 -10.88 37.98
CA LEU A 189 -20.03 -10.71 36.84
C LEU A 189 -20.44 -11.61 35.67
N SER A 190 -20.55 -11.01 34.48
CA SER A 190 -20.67 -11.71 33.21
C SER A 190 -19.27 -12.06 32.69
N ILE A 191 -19.09 -13.28 32.17
CA ILE A 191 -17.78 -13.75 31.73
C ILE A 191 -17.79 -13.98 30.23
N GLN A 192 -16.79 -13.43 29.54
CA GLN A 192 -16.52 -13.63 28.12
C GLN A 192 -15.16 -14.29 27.95
N ILE A 193 -15.15 -15.51 27.43
CA ILE A 193 -13.93 -16.22 27.08
C ILE A 193 -13.74 -16.10 25.58
N ILE A 194 -12.76 -15.30 25.17
CA ILE A 194 -12.40 -15.06 23.78
C ILE A 194 -11.30 -16.04 23.39
N THR A 195 -11.70 -17.13 22.75
CA THR A 195 -10.79 -18.16 22.24
C THR A 195 -10.16 -17.75 20.92
N PHE A 196 -8.87 -18.03 20.74
CA PHE A 196 -8.17 -17.76 19.48
C PHE A 196 -7.10 -18.80 19.17
N ASN A 197 -6.76 -18.94 17.89
CA ASN A 197 -5.62 -19.74 17.44
C ASN A 197 -4.40 -18.83 17.31
N ARG A 198 -3.26 -19.23 17.90
CA ARG A 198 -2.04 -18.42 17.81
C ARG A 198 -1.52 -18.39 16.37
N PRO A 199 -1.24 -17.21 15.81
CA PRO A 199 -0.59 -17.11 14.52
C PRO A 199 0.86 -17.59 14.64
N HIS A 200 1.35 -18.33 13.65
CA HIS A 200 2.73 -18.83 13.64
C HIS A 200 3.68 -17.87 12.90
N PRO A 201 4.64 -17.21 13.58
CA PRO A 201 5.48 -16.16 12.99
C PRO A 201 6.47 -16.67 11.93
N MET A 202 7.03 -17.87 12.11
CA MET A 202 7.87 -18.54 11.09
C MET A 202 7.11 -18.82 9.78
N ARG A 203 5.78 -18.89 9.83
CA ARG A 203 4.91 -19.03 8.64
C ARG A 203 4.40 -17.68 8.14
N MET A 204 4.80 -16.56 8.75
CA MET A 204 4.33 -15.20 8.49
C MET A 204 2.81 -15.03 8.66
N GLN A 205 2.21 -15.82 9.56
CA GLN A 205 0.81 -15.63 9.92
C GLN A 205 0.71 -14.51 10.94
N TYR A 206 -0.30 -13.65 10.81
CA TYR A 206 -0.60 -12.61 11.80
C TYR A 206 -2.03 -12.10 11.65
N MET A 207 -2.56 -11.50 12.70
CA MET A 207 -3.86 -10.83 12.71
C MET A 207 -3.68 -9.32 12.60
N SER A 208 -4.58 -8.66 11.88
CA SER A 208 -4.58 -7.21 11.71
C SER A 208 -6.01 -6.68 11.69
N LEU A 209 -6.21 -5.49 12.26
CA LEU A 209 -7.49 -4.77 12.23
C LEU A 209 -7.76 -4.16 10.85
N ARG A 210 -6.70 -3.81 10.12
CA ARG A 210 -6.77 -3.22 8.78
C ARG A 210 -6.30 -4.22 7.73
N PRO A 211 -6.88 -4.21 6.53
CA PRO A 211 -6.40 -5.04 5.44
C PRO A 211 -4.95 -4.68 5.11
N ILE A 212 -4.13 -5.71 4.84
CA ILE A 212 -2.75 -5.51 4.38
C ILE A 212 -2.74 -4.73 3.05
N SER A 213 -1.93 -3.67 2.98
CA SER A 213 -1.71 -2.91 1.75
C SER A 213 -0.64 -3.60 0.89
N LEU A 214 -0.99 -3.96 -0.35
CA LEU A 214 -0.07 -4.55 -1.32
C LEU A 214 0.73 -3.50 -2.11
N ILE A 215 0.49 -2.21 -1.82
CA ILE A 215 0.98 -1.04 -2.57
C ILE A 215 1.93 -0.25 -1.66
N LEU A 216 2.89 0.50 -2.22
CA LEU A 216 3.55 1.56 -1.43
C LEU A 216 2.53 2.64 -1.07
N GLU A 217 2.25 2.79 0.22
CA GLU A 217 1.41 3.88 0.77
C GLU A 217 2.04 5.27 0.56
N ASP A 218 3.34 5.34 0.25
CA ASP A 218 4.12 6.56 0.02
C ASP A 218 3.87 7.25 -1.32
N LYS A 219 2.64 7.20 -1.85
CA LYS A 219 2.22 8.17 -2.88
C LYS A 219 1.35 9.24 -2.21
N PRO A 220 1.93 10.21 -1.47
CA PRO A 220 1.26 11.49 -1.38
C PRO A 220 1.06 11.97 -2.81
N SER A 221 -0.03 12.65 -3.05
CA SER A 221 -0.46 13.23 -4.31
C SER A 221 0.53 14.29 -4.82
N ASN A 222 1.78 13.92 -5.10
CA ASN A 222 2.79 14.75 -5.74
C ASN A 222 2.61 14.80 -7.27
N LEU A 223 1.41 14.46 -7.76
CA LEU A 223 0.99 14.82 -9.11
C LEU A 223 0.86 16.35 -9.28
N GLU A 224 0.93 17.13 -8.19
CA GLU A 224 0.86 18.60 -8.20
C GLU A 224 2.24 19.29 -8.38
N ASN A 225 3.37 18.60 -8.11
CA ASN A 225 4.71 19.25 -8.09
C ASN A 225 5.60 18.94 -9.30
N THR A 226 5.29 17.94 -10.11
CA THR A 226 5.84 17.86 -11.47
C THR A 226 5.00 18.81 -12.32
N GLY A 227 5.56 19.95 -12.72
CA GLY A 227 4.91 20.98 -13.55
C GLY A 227 4.49 20.46 -14.93
N GLU A 228 3.52 19.56 -14.95
CA GLU A 228 3.08 18.79 -16.09
C GLU A 228 1.62 19.12 -16.37
N VAL A 229 1.33 19.33 -17.65
CA VAL A 229 0.00 19.64 -18.15
C VAL A 229 -0.89 18.40 -17.98
N LEU A 230 -1.58 18.30 -16.85
CA LEU A 230 -2.67 17.35 -16.67
C LEU A 230 -3.78 17.70 -17.66
N ASP A 231 -4.26 16.70 -18.41
CA ASP A 231 -5.41 16.81 -19.30
C ASP A 231 -6.62 17.40 -18.54
N ASP A 232 -7.48 18.17 -19.20
CA ASP A 232 -8.63 18.85 -18.58
C ASP A 232 -9.51 17.87 -17.78
N PHE A 233 -9.58 16.63 -18.25
CA PHE A 233 -10.29 15.53 -17.60
C PHE A 233 -9.64 15.06 -16.28
N GLU A 234 -8.31 15.03 -16.22
CA GLU A 234 -7.56 14.64 -15.02
C GLU A 234 -7.61 15.71 -13.95
N GLN A 235 -7.49 16.98 -14.35
CA GLN A 235 -7.72 18.09 -13.45
C GLN A 235 -9.14 18.04 -12.88
N ALA A 236 -10.14 17.71 -13.69
CA ALA A 236 -11.51 17.53 -13.23
C ALA A 236 -11.66 16.35 -12.26
N GLU A 237 -10.98 15.22 -12.47
CA GLU A 237 -11.01 14.07 -11.55
C GLU A 237 -10.30 14.36 -10.23
N VAL A 238 -9.13 15.00 -10.27
CA VAL A 238 -8.40 15.41 -9.06
C VAL A 238 -9.23 16.42 -8.27
N LYS A 239 -9.84 17.41 -8.93
CA LYS A 239 -10.77 18.35 -8.32
C LYS A 239 -11.99 17.63 -7.71
N ALA A 240 -12.58 16.66 -8.42
CA ALA A 240 -13.70 15.88 -7.90
C ALA A 240 -13.30 15.06 -6.66
N LYS A 241 -12.14 14.38 -6.67
CA LYS A 241 -11.63 13.65 -5.50
C LYS A 241 -11.33 14.57 -4.33
N ALA A 242 -10.72 15.73 -4.59
CA ALA A 242 -10.48 16.74 -3.57
C ALA A 242 -11.79 17.27 -2.98
N GLN A 243 -12.81 17.49 -3.82
CA GLN A 243 -14.16 17.85 -3.38
C GLN A 243 -14.80 16.73 -2.56
N THR A 244 -14.70 15.46 -2.96
CA THR A 244 -15.21 14.33 -2.18
C THR A 244 -14.50 14.23 -0.83
N ARG A 245 -13.17 14.42 -0.78
CA ARG A 245 -12.42 14.45 0.49
C ARG A 245 -12.88 15.59 1.38
N LYS A 246 -12.99 16.80 0.84
CA LYS A 246 -13.55 17.96 1.54
C LYS A 246 -14.98 17.70 2.00
N LEU A 247 -15.79 16.99 1.22
CA LEU A 247 -17.16 16.64 1.55
C LEU A 247 -17.20 15.59 2.67
N VAL A 248 -16.31 14.59 2.66
CA VAL A 248 -16.15 13.64 3.75
C VAL A 248 -15.68 14.34 5.03
N GLU A 249 -14.76 15.30 4.93
CA GLU A 249 -14.34 16.13 6.07
C GLU A 249 -15.46 17.03 6.58
N LYS A 250 -16.22 17.67 5.69
CA LYS A 250 -17.43 18.42 6.06
C LYS A 250 -18.47 17.51 6.70
N LEU A 251 -18.71 16.31 6.14
CA LEU A 251 -19.59 15.31 6.72
C LEU A 251 -19.12 14.94 8.12
N LYS A 252 -17.81 14.77 8.36
CA LYS A 252 -17.24 14.56 9.70
C LYS A 252 -17.51 15.72 10.67
N LEU A 253 -17.60 16.97 10.18
CA LEU A 253 -17.99 18.13 10.98
C LEU A 253 -19.49 18.17 11.28
N HIS A 254 -20.31 17.67 10.35
CA HIS A 254 -21.77 17.57 10.50
C HIS A 254 -22.24 16.25 11.12
N THR A 255 -21.34 15.31 11.39
CA THR A 255 -21.68 14.08 12.11
C THR A 255 -21.89 14.47 13.56
N VAL A 256 -23.16 14.61 13.95
CA VAL A 256 -23.59 15.07 15.29
C VAL A 256 -23.06 14.15 16.39
N VAL A 257 -22.84 12.87 16.07
CA VAL A 257 -22.24 11.87 16.96
C VAL A 257 -20.82 11.58 16.47
N ARG A 258 -19.82 12.19 17.11
CA ARG A 258 -18.44 11.68 17.03
C ARG A 258 -18.36 10.46 17.93
N HIS A 259 -18.22 9.27 17.34
CA HIS A 259 -17.91 8.05 18.10
C HIS A 259 -16.57 8.24 18.78
N ILE A 260 -16.58 8.54 20.09
CA ILE A 260 -15.38 8.59 20.90
C ILE A 260 -14.97 7.13 21.09
N PRO A 261 -13.77 6.72 20.62
CA PRO A 261 -13.37 5.33 20.71
C PRO A 261 -13.37 4.91 22.18
N SER A 262 -14.15 3.88 22.49
CA SER A 262 -14.28 3.36 23.84
C SER A 262 -12.91 2.91 24.37
N PRO A 263 -12.67 2.87 25.69
CA PRO A 263 -11.42 2.33 26.24
C PRO A 263 -11.16 0.90 25.75
N LYS A 264 -12.23 0.12 25.53
CA LYS A 264 -12.18 -1.24 24.96
C LYS A 264 -11.65 -1.23 23.51
N GLU A 265 -12.03 -0.26 22.69
CA GLU A 265 -11.54 -0.09 21.31
C GLU A 265 -10.09 0.40 21.26
N GLN A 266 -9.69 1.28 22.18
CA GLN A 266 -8.32 1.80 22.23
C GLN A 266 -7.29 0.73 22.61
N ILE A 267 -7.68 -0.28 23.41
CA ILE A 267 -6.82 -1.39 23.83
C ILE A 267 -6.75 -2.50 22.76
N LEU A 268 -7.74 -2.58 21.86
CA LEU A 268 -7.82 -3.66 20.87
C LEU A 268 -6.56 -3.81 19.98
N PRO A 269 -5.93 -2.75 19.46
CA PRO A 269 -4.66 -2.88 18.71
C PRO A 269 -3.54 -3.53 19.54
N ALA A 270 -3.45 -3.19 20.83
CA ALA A 270 -2.46 -3.78 21.74
C ALA A 270 -2.75 -5.27 21.98
N ILE A 271 -4.02 -5.66 22.14
CA ILE A 271 -4.43 -7.07 22.26
C ILE A 271 -4.08 -7.85 20.99
N ILE A 272 -4.32 -7.30 19.81
CA ILE A 272 -3.95 -7.98 18.54
C ILE A 272 -2.44 -8.15 18.44
N ASN A 273 -1.64 -7.17 18.88
CA ASN A 273 -0.19 -7.33 18.96
C ASN A 273 0.22 -8.42 19.97
N GLN A 274 -0.48 -8.54 21.11
CA GLN A 274 -0.29 -9.63 22.08
C GLN A 274 -0.63 -10.99 21.47
N VAL A 275 -1.71 -11.09 20.67
CA VAL A 275 -2.02 -12.31 19.89
C VAL A 275 -0.89 -12.65 18.94
N ASN A 276 -0.38 -11.67 18.19
CA ASN A 276 0.67 -11.87 17.19
C ASN A 276 2.01 -12.34 17.78
N CYS A 277 2.40 -11.83 18.96
CA CYS A 277 3.65 -12.23 19.63
C CYS A 277 3.50 -13.46 20.54
N SER A 278 2.27 -13.87 20.87
CA SER A 278 1.98 -14.91 21.86
C SER A 278 2.74 -16.23 21.63
N PHE A 279 2.91 -16.64 20.37
CA PHE A 279 3.63 -17.86 20.02
C PHE A 279 5.14 -17.79 20.32
N GLU A 280 5.81 -16.68 19.96
CA GLU A 280 7.27 -16.54 20.20
C GLU A 280 7.57 -16.38 21.69
N VAL A 281 6.74 -15.59 22.38
CA VAL A 281 6.92 -15.33 23.81
C VAL A 281 6.67 -16.62 24.59
N GLU A 282 5.63 -17.39 24.28
CA GLU A 282 5.39 -18.67 24.96
C GLU A 282 6.51 -19.67 24.71
N LYS A 283 7.00 -19.82 23.47
CA LYS A 283 8.11 -20.73 23.17
C LYS A 283 9.38 -20.35 23.93
N LEU A 284 9.62 -19.05 24.09
CA LEU A 284 10.71 -18.54 24.90
C LEU A 284 10.52 -18.85 26.38
N LEU A 285 9.32 -18.63 26.91
CA LEU A 285 9.03 -18.92 28.31
C LEU A 285 9.13 -20.42 28.59
N ALA A 286 8.51 -21.26 27.76
CA ALA A 286 8.52 -22.73 27.85
C ALA A 286 9.94 -23.28 27.89
N LYS A 287 10.85 -22.74 27.07
CA LYS A 287 12.28 -23.10 27.07
C LYS A 287 12.96 -22.83 28.42
N ASN A 288 12.52 -21.82 29.15
CA ASN A 288 13.13 -21.37 30.41
C ASN A 288 12.37 -21.82 31.67
N VAL A 289 11.23 -22.52 31.55
CA VAL A 289 10.45 -23.03 32.69
C VAL A 289 11.29 -23.93 33.59
N GLY A 290 12.12 -24.80 33.00
CA GLY A 290 13.00 -25.70 33.77
C GLY A 290 14.08 -24.99 34.59
N LEU A 291 14.29 -23.68 34.39
CA LEU A 291 15.20 -22.86 35.19
C LEU A 291 14.50 -22.26 36.43
N VAL A 292 13.17 -22.32 36.50
CA VAL A 292 12.40 -21.79 37.62
C VAL A 292 12.54 -22.75 38.80
N GLY A 293 13.16 -22.28 39.89
CA GLY A 293 13.41 -23.10 41.09
C GLY A 293 14.61 -24.06 40.97
N ALA A 294 15.36 -24.05 39.86
CA ALA A 294 16.54 -24.88 39.70
C ALA A 294 17.72 -24.38 40.57
N ARG A 295 18.32 -25.28 41.36
CA ARG A 295 19.60 -25.02 42.05
C ARG A 295 20.73 -24.83 41.02
N PRO A 296 21.74 -23.98 41.28
CA PRO A 296 22.88 -23.80 40.40
C PRO A 296 23.54 -25.16 40.10
N LYS A 297 23.85 -25.41 38.82
CA LYS A 297 24.50 -26.65 38.38
C LYS A 297 25.79 -26.89 39.19
N ARG A 298 25.94 -28.13 39.67
CA ARG A 298 27.16 -28.68 40.29
C ARG A 298 28.36 -28.47 39.35
N SER A 299 29.53 -28.17 39.92
CA SER A 299 30.78 -28.04 39.17
C SER A 299 31.13 -29.35 38.45
N LEU A 300 31.54 -29.22 37.18
CA LEU A 300 31.85 -30.33 36.27
C LEU A 300 33.03 -31.17 36.78
N SER A 301 32.93 -32.49 36.59
CA SER A 301 33.97 -33.45 36.97
C SER A 301 35.16 -33.42 36.00
N VAL A 302 36.34 -33.81 36.48
CA VAL A 302 37.62 -33.69 35.76
C VAL A 302 37.66 -34.55 34.47
N SER A 303 36.85 -35.61 34.38
CA SER A 303 36.75 -36.47 33.19
C SER A 303 35.87 -35.90 32.08
N GLU A 304 34.79 -35.19 32.42
CA GLU A 304 33.96 -34.45 31.44
C GLU A 304 34.77 -33.30 30.79
N ARG A 305 35.71 -32.72 31.55
CA ARG A 305 36.59 -31.64 31.09
C ARG A 305 37.60 -32.08 30.01
N VAL A 306 37.92 -33.38 29.95
CA VAL A 306 38.85 -33.96 28.95
C VAL A 306 38.13 -34.31 27.65
N VAL A 307 36.86 -34.71 27.72
CA VAL A 307 36.02 -34.97 26.54
C VAL A 307 35.67 -33.67 25.81
N GLU A 308 35.45 -32.56 26.53
CA GLU A 308 35.34 -31.22 25.91
C GLU A 308 36.65 -30.77 25.22
N SER A 309 37.82 -31.17 25.72
CA SER A 309 39.12 -30.80 25.14
C SER A 309 39.35 -31.38 23.74
N ALA A 310 38.77 -32.54 23.43
CA ALA A 310 38.93 -33.19 22.12
C ALA A 310 37.99 -32.59 21.06
N SER A 311 36.76 -32.21 21.43
CA SER A 311 35.84 -31.47 20.54
C SER A 311 36.34 -30.05 20.25
N THR A 312 37.01 -29.40 21.20
CA THR A 312 37.53 -28.03 21.01
C THR A 312 38.62 -27.88 19.95
N ALA A 313 39.39 -28.93 19.63
CA ALA A 313 40.46 -28.85 18.63
C ALA A 313 39.90 -28.78 17.20
N TRP A 314 38.87 -29.57 16.91
CA TRP A 314 38.14 -29.51 15.63
C TRP A 314 37.38 -28.19 15.49
N ASP A 315 36.77 -27.72 16.59
CA ASP A 315 36.14 -26.39 16.64
C ASP A 315 37.17 -25.28 16.39
N PHE A 316 38.40 -25.41 16.90
CA PHE A 316 39.46 -24.43 16.66
C PHE A 316 39.89 -24.37 15.19
N LEU A 317 40.02 -25.53 14.54
CA LEU A 317 40.41 -25.63 13.13
C LEU A 317 39.30 -25.09 12.22
N TYR A 318 38.04 -25.44 12.50
CA TYR A 318 36.86 -24.87 11.84
C TYR A 318 36.73 -23.36 12.09
N MET A 319 37.00 -22.88 13.31
CA MET A 319 37.01 -21.46 13.65
C MET A 319 38.14 -20.70 12.93
N ALA A 320 39.32 -21.29 12.78
CA ALA A 320 40.42 -20.67 12.04
C ALA A 320 40.13 -20.57 10.53
N LEU A 321 39.61 -21.64 9.91
CA LEU A 321 39.19 -21.64 8.51
C LEU A 321 38.03 -20.66 8.26
N SER A 322 37.01 -20.68 9.10
CA SER A 322 35.88 -19.74 9.01
C SER A 322 36.31 -18.30 9.29
N TYR A 323 37.29 -18.06 10.16
CA TYR A 323 37.88 -16.74 10.39
C TYR A 323 38.59 -16.22 9.14
N ILE A 324 39.45 -17.02 8.49
CA ILE A 324 40.12 -16.64 7.24
C ILE A 324 39.06 -16.30 6.17
N PHE A 325 38.05 -17.15 6.02
CA PHE A 325 36.99 -16.92 5.06
C PHE A 325 36.17 -15.65 5.36
N LEU A 326 35.74 -15.44 6.61
CA LEU A 326 34.90 -14.31 7.01
C LEU A 326 35.64 -12.97 7.06
N VAL A 327 36.94 -12.97 7.37
CA VAL A 327 37.74 -11.75 7.55
C VAL A 327 38.47 -11.33 6.28
N TRP A 328 38.92 -12.27 5.44
CA TRP A 328 39.70 -11.95 4.24
C TRP A 328 38.89 -12.09 2.95
N ILE A 329 38.23 -13.23 2.75
CA ILE A 329 37.59 -13.56 1.46
C ILE A 329 36.23 -12.86 1.35
N TYR A 330 35.38 -12.99 2.37
CA TYR A 330 34.03 -12.43 2.39
C TYR A 330 33.99 -10.90 2.17
N PRO A 331 34.80 -10.06 2.85
CA PRO A 331 34.74 -8.61 2.62
C PRO A 331 35.15 -8.23 1.19
N VAL A 332 36.17 -8.87 0.62
CA VAL A 332 36.60 -8.61 -0.77
C VAL A 332 35.49 -8.94 -1.76
N ILE A 333 34.84 -10.11 -1.62
CA ILE A 333 33.70 -10.50 -2.44
C ILE A 333 32.55 -9.50 -2.28
N THR A 334 32.21 -9.12 -1.05
CA THR A 334 31.11 -8.17 -0.80
C THR A 334 31.40 -6.77 -1.35
N GLN A 335 32.64 -6.27 -1.24
CA GLN A 335 33.04 -4.99 -1.81
C GLN A 335 33.01 -5.02 -3.35
N GLY A 336 33.50 -6.10 -3.96
CA GLY A 336 33.38 -6.32 -5.40
C GLY A 336 31.93 -6.35 -5.87
N PHE A 337 31.05 -7.07 -5.15
CA PHE A 337 29.62 -7.13 -5.45
C PHE A 337 28.93 -5.76 -5.31
N ILE A 338 29.25 -5.00 -4.26
CA ILE A 338 28.72 -3.64 -4.07
C ILE A 338 29.18 -2.72 -5.21
N ALA A 339 30.46 -2.80 -5.61
CA ALA A 339 30.98 -2.01 -6.71
C ALA A 339 30.23 -2.28 -8.03
N VAL A 340 29.94 -3.55 -8.33
CA VAL A 340 29.14 -3.95 -9.50
C VAL A 340 27.70 -3.43 -9.44
N LEU A 341 27.05 -3.51 -8.27
CA LEU A 341 25.70 -2.97 -8.09
C LEU A 341 25.65 -1.44 -8.31
N ILE A 342 26.68 -0.74 -7.85
CA ILE A 342 26.77 0.72 -7.96
C ILE A 342 27.12 1.14 -9.39
N SER A 343 28.04 0.45 -10.06
CA SER A 343 28.33 0.73 -11.48
C SER A 343 27.10 0.48 -12.34
N HIS A 344 26.36 -0.61 -12.10
CA HIS A 344 25.07 -0.84 -12.74
C HIS A 344 24.07 0.28 -12.45
N ARG A 345 23.96 0.75 -11.19
CA ARG A 345 23.08 1.86 -10.81
C ARG A 345 23.44 3.17 -11.52
N VAL A 346 24.72 3.45 -11.73
CA VAL A 346 25.18 4.63 -12.48
C VAL A 346 24.77 4.54 -13.94
N VAL A 347 25.03 3.41 -14.60
CA VAL A 347 24.60 3.17 -16.00
C VAL A 347 23.08 3.28 -16.13
N ALA A 348 22.36 2.68 -15.18
CA ALA A 348 20.92 2.75 -15.12
C ALA A 348 20.41 4.20 -15.05
N GLU A 349 21.00 5.04 -14.20
CA GLU A 349 20.56 6.42 -14.06
C GLU A 349 20.80 7.24 -15.34
N VAL A 350 21.88 6.97 -16.08
CA VAL A 350 22.12 7.58 -17.41
C VAL A 350 21.02 7.18 -18.40
N VAL A 351 20.69 5.89 -18.48
CA VAL A 351 19.63 5.39 -19.38
C VAL A 351 18.26 5.98 -18.99
N LEU A 352 17.93 6.01 -17.70
CA LEU A 352 16.70 6.64 -17.20
C LEU A 352 16.63 8.12 -17.58
N GLY A 353 17.75 8.85 -17.47
CA GLY A 353 17.83 10.25 -17.90
C GLY A 353 17.56 10.43 -19.40
N VAL A 354 18.03 9.51 -20.25
CA VAL A 354 17.74 9.51 -21.69
C VAL A 354 16.27 9.20 -21.97
N LEU A 355 15.67 8.23 -21.25
CA LEU A 355 14.27 7.86 -21.43
C LEU A 355 13.29 8.94 -20.96
N GLU A 356 13.71 9.74 -19.98
CA GLU A 356 12.95 10.89 -19.47
C GLU A 356 13.22 12.19 -20.22
N TRP A 357 14.14 12.17 -21.19
CA TRP A 357 14.46 13.34 -21.98
C TRP A 357 13.22 13.84 -22.73
N ARG A 358 13.03 15.17 -22.69
CA ARG A 358 11.93 15.87 -23.34
C ARG A 358 12.51 16.90 -24.31
N ALA A 359 12.00 16.89 -25.55
CA ALA A 359 12.39 17.88 -26.56
C ALA A 359 11.87 19.29 -26.23
N ARG A 360 10.74 19.40 -25.52
CA ARG A 360 10.13 20.64 -25.01
C ARG A 360 9.47 20.36 -23.65
N PRO A 361 9.32 21.36 -22.76
CA PRO A 361 8.69 21.16 -21.45
C PRO A 361 7.28 20.56 -21.54
N ASP A 362 6.52 20.92 -22.58
CA ASP A 362 5.16 20.41 -22.83
C ASP A 362 5.12 19.12 -23.69
N ALA A 363 6.27 18.62 -24.16
CA ALA A 363 6.32 17.42 -24.99
C ALA A 363 6.38 16.14 -24.12
N ALA A 364 5.76 15.09 -24.62
CA ALA A 364 5.83 13.75 -24.03
C ALA A 364 7.29 13.26 -23.97
N ALA A 365 7.67 12.61 -22.87
CA ALA A 365 8.98 11.96 -22.75
C ALA A 365 9.07 10.74 -23.67
N LEU A 366 10.28 10.26 -23.96
CA LEU A 366 10.47 9.09 -24.84
C LEU A 366 9.70 7.85 -24.33
N LYS A 367 9.68 7.65 -23.01
CA LYS A 367 8.92 6.59 -22.35
C LYS A 367 7.39 6.73 -22.47
N ASP A 368 6.88 7.92 -22.75
CA ASP A 368 5.45 8.15 -22.96
C ASP A 368 5.02 7.96 -24.43
N ILE A 369 5.99 7.90 -25.36
CA ILE A 369 5.76 7.70 -26.80
C ILE A 369 5.82 6.21 -27.15
N SER A 370 6.84 5.51 -26.64
CA SER A 370 7.20 4.15 -27.02
C SER A 370 6.96 3.17 -25.87
N ALA A 371 6.35 2.01 -26.17
CA ALA A 371 6.07 0.98 -25.17
C ALA A 371 7.38 0.29 -24.74
N THR A 372 8.34 0.15 -25.66
CA THR A 372 9.66 -0.42 -25.36
C THR A 372 10.46 0.45 -24.42
N ALA A 373 10.54 1.75 -24.69
CA ALA A 373 11.19 2.73 -23.83
C ALA A 373 10.63 2.67 -22.40
N GLN A 374 9.32 2.55 -22.29
CA GLN A 374 8.64 2.41 -21.01
C GLN A 374 8.95 1.08 -20.30
N GLN A 375 8.95 -0.03 -21.02
CA GLN A 375 9.25 -1.34 -20.42
C GLN A 375 10.69 -1.38 -19.89
N ILE A 376 11.63 -0.74 -20.60
CA ILE A 376 13.00 -0.55 -20.13
C ILE A 376 13.03 0.31 -18.86
N ASP A 377 12.30 1.43 -18.82
CA ASP A 377 12.18 2.30 -17.62
C ASP A 377 11.73 1.49 -16.39
N ILE A 378 10.66 0.71 -16.54
CA ILE A 378 10.09 -0.11 -15.45
C ILE A 378 11.10 -1.16 -14.96
N ARG A 379 11.67 -1.94 -15.88
CA ARG A 379 12.62 -3.01 -15.52
C ARG A 379 13.85 -2.44 -14.83
N LEU A 380 14.39 -1.35 -15.37
CA LEU A 380 15.57 -0.70 -14.83
C LEU A 380 15.32 -0.12 -13.42
N GLN A 381 14.17 0.50 -13.20
CA GLN A 381 13.76 0.96 -11.87
C GLN A 381 13.57 -0.20 -10.88
N GLN A 382 12.97 -1.32 -11.31
CA GLN A 382 12.85 -2.53 -10.48
C GLN A 382 14.21 -3.07 -10.05
N PHE A 383 15.14 -3.25 -11.01
CA PHE A 383 16.51 -3.69 -10.71
C PHE A 383 17.24 -2.72 -9.78
N CYS A 384 17.03 -1.42 -9.92
CA CYS A 384 17.64 -0.42 -9.03
C CYS A 384 17.04 -0.42 -7.62
N TYR A 385 15.79 -0.84 -7.46
CA TYR A 385 15.10 -0.83 -6.17
C TYR A 385 15.31 -2.14 -5.37
N TRP A 386 15.51 -3.27 -6.04
CA TRP A 386 15.72 -4.56 -5.40
C TRP A 386 16.82 -4.62 -4.33
N PRO A 387 18.02 -4.01 -4.52
CA PRO A 387 19.05 -4.01 -3.48
C PRO A 387 18.57 -3.36 -2.18
N ILE A 388 17.82 -2.25 -2.30
CA ILE A 388 17.30 -1.51 -1.14
C ILE A 388 16.21 -2.32 -0.44
N GLN A 389 15.28 -2.92 -1.19
CA GLN A 389 14.26 -3.83 -0.64
C GLN A 389 14.89 -5.04 0.04
N TYR A 390 15.94 -5.61 -0.55
CA TYR A 390 16.65 -6.72 0.05
C TYR A 390 17.30 -6.32 1.38
N LEU A 391 17.90 -5.14 1.46
CA LEU A 391 18.47 -4.61 2.71
C LEU A 391 17.40 -4.42 3.79
N THR A 392 16.22 -3.89 3.46
CA THR A 392 15.12 -3.74 4.44
C THR A 392 14.62 -5.11 4.93
N LEU A 393 14.53 -6.10 4.05
CA LEU A 393 14.20 -7.49 4.41
C LEU A 393 15.29 -8.18 5.23
N ARG A 394 16.57 -7.81 5.03
CA ARG A 394 17.66 -8.30 5.87
C ARG A 394 17.58 -7.69 7.27
N LYS A 395 17.29 -6.39 7.38
CA LYS A 395 17.06 -5.71 8.67
C LYS A 395 15.89 -6.35 9.45
N ARG A 396 14.86 -6.88 8.77
CA ARG A 396 13.78 -7.65 9.43
C ARG A 396 14.31 -8.85 10.23
N LYS A 397 15.34 -9.55 9.76
CA LYS A 397 15.90 -10.71 10.48
C LYS A 397 16.60 -10.33 11.81
N ASP A 398 16.84 -9.04 12.02
CA ASP A 398 17.44 -8.52 13.25
C ASP A 398 16.39 -8.16 14.32
N ASP A 399 15.11 -8.24 13.98
CA ASP A 399 13.96 -8.03 14.86
C ASP A 399 13.15 -9.33 15.06
N TRP A 400 12.24 -9.33 16.04
CA TRP A 400 11.28 -10.42 16.27
C TRP A 400 10.39 -10.68 15.04
N GLU A 401 10.12 -11.96 14.72
CA GLU A 401 9.33 -12.29 13.53
C GLU A 401 7.85 -11.91 13.69
N SER A 402 7.37 -11.79 14.93
CA SER A 402 6.03 -11.29 15.22
C SER A 402 5.81 -9.82 14.88
N VAL A 403 6.86 -9.08 14.51
CA VAL A 403 6.75 -7.66 14.11
C VAL A 403 6.20 -7.58 12.68
N THR A 404 4.95 -7.14 12.56
CA THR A 404 4.18 -7.24 11.31
C THR A 404 4.50 -6.16 10.27
N ASN A 405 5.14 -5.06 10.66
CA ASN A 405 5.37 -3.88 9.81
C ASN A 405 6.12 -4.16 8.50
N SER A 406 6.99 -5.18 8.46
CA SER A 406 7.81 -5.53 7.29
C SER A 406 7.21 -6.62 6.40
N HIS A 407 6.04 -7.18 6.76
CA HIS A 407 5.40 -8.24 5.99
C HIS A 407 4.92 -7.76 4.59
N PRO A 408 4.36 -6.54 4.43
CA PRO A 408 4.05 -5.99 3.12
C PRO A 408 5.28 -5.83 2.22
N ASP A 409 6.43 -5.43 2.77
CA ASP A 409 7.70 -5.32 2.03
C ASP A 409 8.14 -6.68 1.48
N TYR A 410 8.01 -7.73 2.29
CA TYR A 410 8.35 -9.09 1.90
C TYR A 410 7.48 -9.55 0.73
N ILE A 411 6.16 -9.38 0.85
CA ILE A 411 5.22 -9.80 -0.18
C ILE A 411 5.48 -9.05 -1.49
N ARG A 412 5.75 -7.75 -1.44
CA ARG A 412 6.06 -6.94 -2.63
C ARG A 412 7.36 -7.34 -3.31
N PHE A 413 8.43 -7.54 -2.54
CA PHE A 413 9.73 -7.96 -3.06
C PHE A 413 9.63 -9.30 -3.80
N TYR A 414 9.04 -10.32 -3.15
CA TYR A 414 8.88 -11.63 -3.79
C TYR A 414 7.88 -11.59 -4.94
N ASN A 415 6.81 -10.78 -4.86
CA ASN A 415 5.92 -10.62 -6.01
C ASN A 415 6.66 -10.05 -7.22
N SER A 416 7.47 -9.01 -7.03
CA SER A 416 8.28 -8.44 -8.10
C SER A 416 9.26 -9.48 -8.67
N LEU A 417 10.01 -10.18 -7.81
CA LEU A 417 10.98 -11.18 -8.25
C LEU A 417 10.33 -12.34 -9.02
N TRP A 418 9.22 -12.89 -8.52
CA TRP A 418 8.48 -13.98 -9.17
C TRP A 418 7.87 -13.55 -10.51
N LEU A 419 7.35 -12.33 -10.61
CA LEU A 419 6.84 -11.81 -11.87
C LEU A 419 7.95 -11.67 -12.91
N VAL A 420 9.10 -11.09 -12.55
CA VAL A 420 10.22 -10.97 -13.49
C VAL A 420 10.75 -12.34 -13.89
N ALA A 421 10.90 -13.27 -12.95
CA ALA A 421 11.34 -14.63 -13.26
C ALA A 421 10.40 -15.34 -14.23
N ASN A 422 9.09 -15.32 -13.97
CA ASN A 422 8.10 -15.92 -14.86
C ASN A 422 8.06 -15.24 -16.23
N ASP A 423 8.16 -13.90 -16.27
CA ASP A 423 8.20 -13.15 -17.53
C ASP A 423 9.42 -13.50 -18.38
N VAL A 424 10.60 -13.69 -17.76
CA VAL A 424 11.82 -14.17 -18.43
C VAL A 424 11.67 -15.60 -18.91
N ILE A 425 11.12 -16.51 -18.10
CA ILE A 425 10.91 -17.92 -18.51
C ILE A 425 9.97 -17.99 -19.72
N ILE A 426 8.83 -17.31 -19.66
CA ILE A 426 7.88 -17.24 -20.77
C ILE A 426 8.52 -16.52 -21.97
N GLY A 427 9.31 -15.48 -21.71
CA GLY A 427 10.02 -14.72 -22.73
C GLY A 427 11.06 -15.53 -23.49
N ILE A 428 11.83 -16.39 -22.82
CA ILE A 428 12.79 -17.29 -23.45
C ILE A 428 12.05 -18.29 -24.35
N ALA A 429 10.96 -18.89 -23.86
CA ALA A 429 10.16 -19.83 -24.64
C ALA A 429 9.51 -19.16 -25.87
N LEU A 430 8.90 -17.97 -25.68
CA LEU A 430 8.29 -17.22 -26.77
C LEU A 430 9.33 -16.68 -27.76
N GLY A 431 10.43 -16.14 -27.25
CA GLY A 431 11.50 -15.53 -28.03
C GLY A 431 12.23 -16.55 -28.91
N SER A 432 12.57 -17.71 -28.36
CA SER A 432 13.16 -18.82 -29.13
C SER A 432 12.20 -19.30 -30.24
N TYR A 433 10.92 -19.49 -29.92
CA TYR A 433 9.92 -19.86 -30.92
C TYR A 433 9.81 -18.83 -32.06
N ILE A 434 9.82 -17.53 -31.75
CA ILE A 434 9.79 -16.45 -32.75
C ILE A 434 11.07 -16.42 -33.59
N MET A 435 12.24 -16.65 -32.97
CA MET A 435 13.53 -16.65 -33.67
C MET A 435 13.62 -17.80 -34.66
N ASP A 436 13.25 -19.02 -34.25
CA ASP A 436 13.30 -20.22 -35.10
C ASP A 436 12.36 -20.12 -36.29
N ASN A 437 11.21 -19.44 -36.12
CA ASN A 437 10.17 -19.28 -37.14
C ASN A 437 10.14 -17.87 -37.73
N ALA A 438 11.21 -17.08 -37.63
CA ALA A 438 11.19 -15.66 -37.99
C ALA A 438 10.75 -15.41 -39.44
N ASP A 439 11.16 -16.27 -40.38
CA ASP A 439 10.77 -16.19 -41.78
C ASP A 439 9.28 -16.42 -41.99
N TRP A 440 8.74 -17.45 -41.33
CA TRP A 440 7.32 -17.74 -41.37
C TRP A 440 6.51 -16.60 -40.73
N VAL A 441 6.87 -16.14 -39.53
CA VAL A 441 6.19 -15.03 -38.85
C VAL A 441 6.24 -13.75 -39.68
N ALA A 442 7.38 -13.44 -40.31
CA ALA A 442 7.53 -12.28 -41.20
C ALA A 442 6.59 -12.35 -42.40
N SER A 443 6.53 -13.51 -43.06
CA SER A 443 5.61 -13.71 -44.19
C SER A 443 4.15 -13.57 -43.76
N GLN A 444 3.75 -14.13 -42.61
CA GLN A 444 2.39 -14.02 -42.09
C GLN A 444 2.02 -12.58 -41.75
N ILE A 445 2.89 -11.85 -41.04
CA ILE A 445 2.66 -10.43 -40.72
C ILE A 445 2.53 -9.61 -42.00
N ASN A 446 3.41 -9.83 -42.99
CA ASN A 446 3.33 -9.15 -44.27
C ASN A 446 2.01 -9.45 -44.99
N SER A 447 1.60 -10.72 -45.08
CA SER A 447 0.33 -11.11 -45.72
C SER A 447 -0.88 -10.49 -45.03
N ILE A 448 -0.94 -10.54 -43.70
CA ILE A 448 -2.02 -9.92 -42.92
C ILE A 448 -2.05 -8.41 -43.15
N LEU A 449 -0.88 -7.76 -43.12
CA LEU A 449 -0.77 -6.32 -43.31
C LEU A 449 -1.21 -5.90 -44.72
N THR A 450 -0.73 -6.57 -45.76
CA THR A 450 -1.15 -6.30 -47.16
C THR A 450 -2.65 -6.53 -47.33
N TRP A 451 -3.19 -7.62 -46.80
CA TRP A 451 -4.62 -7.94 -46.93
C TRP A 451 -5.52 -6.91 -46.25
N TRP A 452 -5.22 -6.50 -45.01
CA TRP A 452 -6.09 -5.61 -44.26
C TRP A 452 -5.82 -4.12 -44.52
N THR A 453 -4.55 -3.71 -44.60
CA THR A 453 -4.19 -2.28 -44.64
C THR A 453 -4.02 -1.74 -46.05
N VAL A 454 -3.71 -2.58 -47.03
CA VAL A 454 -3.57 -2.16 -48.43
C VAL A 454 -4.81 -2.58 -49.21
N GLU A 455 -4.98 -3.87 -49.48
CA GLU A 455 -6.06 -4.38 -50.32
C GLU A 455 -7.44 -4.14 -49.70
N GLY A 456 -7.58 -4.35 -48.39
CA GLY A 456 -8.82 -4.12 -47.66
C GLY A 456 -9.26 -2.66 -47.70
N LEU A 457 -8.33 -1.71 -47.53
CA LEU A 457 -8.64 -0.28 -47.65
C LEU A 457 -8.96 0.11 -49.10
N GLN A 458 -8.21 -0.39 -50.09
CA GLN A 458 -8.49 -0.15 -51.51
C GLN A 458 -9.90 -0.62 -51.88
N ARG A 459 -10.26 -1.87 -51.55
CA ARG A 459 -11.61 -2.41 -51.78
C ARG A 459 -12.69 -1.58 -51.10
N THR A 460 -12.44 -1.14 -49.87
CA THR A 460 -13.39 -0.32 -49.10
C THR A 460 -13.59 1.06 -49.74
N ILE A 461 -12.51 1.70 -50.20
CA ILE A 461 -12.56 3.01 -50.85
C ILE A 461 -13.24 2.92 -52.23
N SER A 462 -12.90 1.90 -53.03
CA SER A 462 -13.57 1.66 -54.31
C SER A 462 -15.07 1.36 -54.14
N TRP A 463 -15.44 0.61 -53.10
CA TRP A 463 -16.85 0.41 -52.73
C TRP A 463 -17.55 1.72 -52.35
N LEU A 464 -16.82 2.63 -51.70
CA LEU A 464 -17.32 3.94 -51.28
C LEU A 464 -17.49 4.94 -52.42
N MET A 465 -16.69 4.83 -53.49
CA MET A 465 -16.83 5.63 -54.73
C MET A 465 -18.05 5.20 -55.58
N GLY A 466 -18.54 3.98 -55.38
CA GLY A 466 -19.79 3.49 -55.98
C GLY A 466 -21.01 3.92 -55.16
N TRP A 467 -21.88 2.96 -54.81
CA TRP A 467 -23.07 3.19 -53.97
C TRP A 467 -23.00 2.36 -52.69
N PRO A 468 -22.27 2.83 -51.65
CA PRO A 468 -22.11 2.09 -50.41
C PRO A 468 -23.47 1.92 -49.71
N ALA A 469 -23.86 0.69 -49.43
CA ALA A 469 -25.12 0.35 -48.73
C ALA A 469 -26.39 1.00 -49.32
N GLY A 470 -26.40 1.31 -50.62
CA GLY A 470 -27.52 1.98 -51.30
C GLY A 470 -27.62 3.49 -51.05
N LEU A 471 -26.65 4.10 -50.36
CA LEU A 471 -26.55 5.56 -50.21
C LEU A 471 -26.06 6.19 -51.50
N LYS A 472 -26.88 7.06 -52.10
CA LYS A 472 -26.48 7.85 -53.27
C LYS A 472 -25.59 9.01 -52.83
N LEU A 473 -24.29 8.79 -52.87
CA LEU A 473 -23.28 9.81 -52.59
C LEU A 473 -23.09 10.75 -53.79
N ASN A 474 -22.43 11.88 -53.55
CA ASN A 474 -21.97 12.74 -54.64
C ASN A 474 -20.79 12.09 -55.35
N ASN A 475 -20.98 11.68 -56.61
CA ASN A 475 -19.99 10.94 -57.38
C ASN A 475 -18.66 11.70 -57.54
N GLU A 476 -18.70 12.98 -57.93
CA GLU A 476 -17.48 13.77 -58.18
C GLU A 476 -16.61 13.89 -56.92
N LEU A 477 -17.24 14.21 -55.79
CA LEU A 477 -16.52 14.30 -54.51
C LEU A 477 -16.03 12.93 -54.03
N ALA A 478 -16.81 11.87 -54.23
CA ALA A 478 -16.42 10.53 -53.83
C ALA A 478 -15.21 10.03 -54.64
N VAL A 479 -15.20 10.30 -55.96
CA VAL A 479 -14.07 9.99 -56.85
C VAL A 479 -12.83 10.78 -56.44
N PHE A 480 -12.95 12.11 -56.25
CA PHE A 480 -11.83 12.95 -55.81
C PHE A 480 -11.21 12.47 -54.49
N MET A 481 -12.04 12.20 -53.47
CA MET A 481 -11.57 11.70 -52.18
C MET A 481 -10.98 10.29 -52.30
N GLY A 482 -11.60 9.44 -53.12
CA GLY A 482 -11.14 8.09 -53.41
C GLY A 482 -9.75 8.08 -54.03
N ASP A 483 -9.54 8.82 -55.10
CA ASP A 483 -8.26 8.92 -55.81
C ASP A 483 -7.16 9.46 -54.90
N LEU A 484 -7.45 10.48 -54.07
CA LEU A 484 -6.50 11.03 -53.11
C LEU A 484 -6.03 9.96 -52.10
N PHE A 485 -6.95 9.19 -51.51
CA PHE A 485 -6.59 8.17 -50.53
C PHE A 485 -5.95 6.94 -51.18
N LEU A 486 -6.42 6.51 -52.36
CA LEU A 486 -5.82 5.41 -53.12
C LEU A 486 -4.37 5.73 -53.49
N TRP A 487 -4.08 6.95 -53.94
CA TRP A 487 -2.72 7.40 -54.23
C TRP A 487 -1.79 7.29 -53.02
N VAL A 488 -2.25 7.68 -51.82
CA VAL A 488 -1.46 7.52 -50.59
C VAL A 488 -1.27 6.05 -50.22
N ILE A 489 -2.28 5.20 -50.43
CA ILE A 489 -2.18 3.75 -50.18
C ILE A 489 -1.15 3.11 -51.12
N GLU A 490 -1.13 3.47 -52.39
CA GLU A 490 -0.14 2.98 -53.36
C GLU A 490 1.28 3.38 -52.97
N HIS A 491 1.46 4.63 -52.54
CA HIS A 491 2.75 5.08 -52.00
C HIS A 491 3.16 4.29 -50.75
N TRP A 492 2.22 4.05 -49.83
CA TRP A 492 2.47 3.23 -48.64
C TRP A 492 2.78 1.76 -49.00
N ALA A 493 2.11 1.19 -49.99
CA ALA A 493 2.35 -0.18 -50.46
C ALA A 493 3.78 -0.32 -51.03
N SER A 494 4.26 0.69 -51.76
CA SER A 494 5.66 0.74 -52.23
C SER A 494 6.67 0.85 -51.07
N ALA A 495 6.36 1.67 -50.05
CA ALA A 495 7.17 1.75 -48.84
C ALA A 495 7.20 0.42 -48.07
N LEU A 496 6.06 -0.26 -47.96
CA LEU A 496 5.97 -1.57 -47.31
C LEU A 496 6.75 -2.65 -48.08
N ALA A 497 6.68 -2.64 -49.41
CA ALA A 497 7.48 -3.53 -50.25
C ALA A 497 8.99 -3.33 -50.01
N SER A 498 9.42 -2.09 -49.80
CA SER A 498 10.80 -1.73 -49.46
C SER A 498 11.21 -2.17 -48.04
N LEU A 499 10.26 -2.21 -47.10
CA LEU A 499 10.48 -2.66 -45.71
C LEU A 499 10.45 -4.20 -45.55
N ARG A 500 9.83 -4.92 -46.49
CA ARG A 500 9.70 -6.39 -46.48
C ARG A 500 11.00 -7.15 -46.18
N PRO A 501 12.17 -6.87 -46.80
CA PRO A 501 13.41 -7.60 -46.48
C PRO A 501 13.93 -7.33 -45.05
N PHE A 502 13.61 -6.17 -44.47
CA PHE A 502 13.99 -5.84 -43.09
C PHE A 502 13.04 -6.43 -42.05
N LEU A 503 11.80 -6.77 -42.43
CA LEU A 503 10.79 -7.30 -41.51
C LEU A 503 11.26 -8.57 -40.78
N ARG A 504 11.97 -9.46 -41.48
CA ARG A 504 12.61 -10.65 -40.89
C ARG A 504 13.55 -10.27 -39.74
N HIS A 505 14.45 -9.33 -39.99
CA HIS A 505 15.44 -8.87 -39.01
C HIS A 505 14.77 -8.21 -37.81
N VAL A 506 13.72 -7.41 -38.03
CA VAL A 506 12.94 -6.79 -36.95
C VAL A 506 12.27 -7.85 -36.09
N ILE A 507 11.66 -8.88 -36.70
CA ILE A 507 11.01 -9.97 -35.96
C ILE A 507 12.03 -10.81 -35.19
N TYR A 508 13.19 -11.09 -35.78
CA TYR A 508 14.28 -11.75 -35.09
C TYR A 508 14.74 -10.94 -33.87
N MET A 509 14.89 -9.61 -34.00
CA MET A 509 15.19 -8.71 -32.88
C MET A 509 14.10 -8.71 -31.80
N ILE A 510 12.82 -8.76 -32.19
CA ILE A 510 11.69 -8.92 -31.26
C ILE A 510 11.81 -10.27 -30.50
N GLY A 511 12.18 -11.34 -31.20
CA GLY A 511 12.46 -12.65 -30.61
C GLY A 511 13.63 -12.60 -29.62
N CYS A 512 14.76 -11.99 -29.99
CA CYS A 512 15.90 -11.79 -29.09
C CYS A 512 15.55 -10.96 -27.85
N SER A 513 14.66 -9.97 -27.96
CA SER A 513 14.21 -9.21 -26.79
C SER A 513 13.46 -10.07 -25.76
N GLY A 514 12.97 -11.26 -26.17
CA GLY A 514 12.31 -12.23 -25.28
C GLY A 514 13.23 -12.76 -24.18
N PHE A 515 14.56 -12.75 -24.36
CA PHE A 515 15.50 -13.08 -23.28
C PHE A 515 15.41 -12.11 -22.10
N ALA A 516 14.97 -10.86 -22.33
CA ALA A 516 14.72 -9.88 -21.29
C ALA A 516 13.29 -9.95 -20.71
N GLY A 517 12.44 -10.85 -21.22
CA GLY A 517 11.06 -11.07 -20.79
C GLY A 517 10.04 -11.04 -21.93
N ALA A 518 8.94 -11.79 -21.79
CA ALA A 518 7.85 -11.79 -22.77
C ALA A 518 7.23 -10.39 -22.93
N SER A 519 7.16 -9.64 -21.82
CA SER A 519 6.75 -8.24 -21.80
C SER A 519 7.58 -7.34 -22.73
N MET A 520 8.88 -7.60 -22.89
CA MET A 520 9.75 -6.83 -23.80
C MET A 520 9.40 -7.11 -25.27
N SER A 521 9.24 -8.38 -25.65
CA SER A 521 8.81 -8.75 -27.01
C SER A 521 7.44 -8.15 -27.35
N MET A 522 6.49 -8.19 -26.41
CA MET A 522 5.17 -7.60 -26.58
C MET A 522 5.22 -6.07 -26.73
N ALA A 523 6.09 -5.39 -25.97
CA ALA A 523 6.27 -3.95 -26.08
C ALA A 523 6.86 -3.56 -27.45
N MET A 524 7.87 -4.31 -27.95
CA MET A 524 8.43 -4.09 -29.28
C MET A 524 7.41 -4.34 -30.39
N PHE A 525 6.59 -5.38 -30.26
CA PHE A 525 5.51 -5.66 -31.19
C PHE A 525 4.45 -4.55 -31.20
N SER A 526 4.10 -4.01 -30.03
CA SER A 526 3.18 -2.86 -29.91
C SER A 526 3.72 -1.64 -30.66
N ASP A 527 5.02 -1.33 -30.54
CA ASP A 527 5.64 -0.21 -31.27
C ASP A 527 5.74 -0.46 -32.78
N LEU A 528 6.04 -1.70 -33.19
CA LEU A 528 6.00 -2.11 -34.61
C LEU A 528 4.60 -1.89 -35.20
N LEU A 529 3.53 -2.32 -34.51
CA LEU A 529 2.15 -2.10 -34.94
C LEU A 529 1.83 -0.61 -35.13
N SER A 530 2.36 0.27 -34.27
CA SER A 530 2.20 1.73 -34.40
C SER A 530 2.84 2.27 -35.68
N ILE A 531 4.04 1.79 -36.04
CA ILE A 531 4.75 2.22 -37.25
C ILE A 531 4.01 1.71 -38.50
N LEU A 532 3.61 0.44 -38.51
CA LEU A 532 2.96 -0.20 -39.65
C LEU A 532 1.56 0.38 -39.96
N THR A 533 0.91 1.06 -39.02
CA THR A 533 -0.44 1.62 -39.17
C THR A 533 -0.49 3.15 -39.26
N VAL A 534 0.65 3.80 -39.50
CA VAL A 534 0.74 5.28 -39.50
C VAL A 534 -0.11 5.93 -40.61
N HIS A 535 -0.23 5.28 -41.76
CA HIS A 535 -1.04 5.76 -42.89
C HIS A 535 -2.54 5.82 -42.53
N ILE A 536 -3.06 4.84 -41.79
CA ILE A 536 -4.46 4.83 -41.30
C ILE A 536 -4.69 5.97 -40.31
N TYR A 537 -3.71 6.24 -39.44
CA TYR A 537 -3.77 7.40 -38.55
C TYR A 537 -3.80 8.72 -39.34
N SER A 538 -3.00 8.83 -40.40
CA SER A 538 -3.02 9.98 -41.30
C SER A 538 -4.38 10.18 -41.98
N PHE A 539 -4.99 9.10 -42.49
CA PHE A 539 -6.34 9.15 -43.08
C PHE A 539 -7.42 9.57 -42.09
N TYR A 540 -7.35 9.06 -40.86
CA TYR A 540 -8.26 9.49 -39.81
C TYR A 540 -8.11 10.99 -39.52
N ILE A 541 -6.88 11.51 -39.36
CA ILE A 541 -6.66 12.95 -39.12
C ILE A 541 -7.19 13.78 -40.30
N ALA A 542 -6.84 13.40 -41.54
CA ALA A 542 -7.22 14.13 -42.74
C ALA A 542 -8.74 14.19 -42.89
N SER A 543 -9.41 13.04 -42.84
CA SER A 543 -10.87 12.94 -42.95
C SER A 543 -11.60 13.63 -41.79
N ALA A 544 -11.10 13.51 -40.55
CA ALA A 544 -11.67 14.22 -39.39
C ALA A 544 -11.57 15.74 -39.54
N ARG A 545 -10.43 16.26 -40.05
CA ARG A 545 -10.27 17.70 -40.31
C ARG A 545 -11.21 18.20 -41.39
N ILE A 546 -11.32 17.48 -42.51
CA ILE A 546 -12.23 17.82 -43.61
C ILE A 546 -13.68 17.85 -43.10
N PHE A 547 -14.09 16.83 -42.35
CA PHE A 547 -15.42 16.75 -41.76
C PHE A 547 -15.68 17.89 -40.76
N ASN A 548 -14.72 18.16 -39.86
CA ASN A 548 -14.85 19.24 -38.88
C ASN A 548 -14.95 20.62 -39.55
N TRP A 549 -14.14 20.88 -40.58
CA TRP A 549 -14.22 22.12 -41.36
C TRP A 549 -15.57 22.25 -42.06
N GLN A 550 -16.04 21.21 -42.75
CA GLN A 550 -17.33 21.25 -43.43
C GLN A 550 -18.48 21.50 -42.44
N LEU A 551 -18.49 20.79 -41.30
CA LEU A 551 -19.51 20.97 -40.25
C LEU A 551 -19.47 22.39 -39.65
N THR A 552 -18.28 22.96 -39.43
CA THR A 552 -18.14 24.33 -38.91
C THR A 552 -18.61 25.38 -39.92
N ILE A 553 -18.35 25.18 -41.22
CA ILE A 553 -18.83 26.06 -42.29
C ILE A 553 -20.35 25.96 -42.39
N ILE A 554 -20.92 24.75 -42.39
CA ILE A 554 -22.38 24.55 -42.42
C ILE A 554 -23.06 25.24 -41.22
N ILE A 555 -22.51 25.11 -40.01
CA ILE A 555 -23.05 25.79 -38.82
C ILE A 555 -22.97 27.32 -38.98
N SER A 556 -21.86 27.83 -39.49
CA SER A 556 -21.68 29.28 -39.73
C SER A 556 -22.67 29.81 -40.77
N LEU A 557 -22.86 29.10 -41.88
CA LEU A 557 -23.83 29.45 -42.92
C LEU A 557 -25.28 29.30 -42.44
N PHE A 558 -25.57 28.31 -41.59
CA PHE A 558 -26.87 28.18 -40.97
C PHE A 558 -27.20 29.38 -40.06
N HIS A 559 -26.20 29.94 -39.37
CA HIS A 559 -26.37 31.20 -38.65
C HIS A 559 -26.61 32.38 -39.59
N LEU A 560 -25.91 32.42 -40.74
CA LEU A 560 -26.12 33.43 -41.78
C LEU A 560 -27.59 33.46 -42.26
N PHE A 561 -28.25 32.32 -42.51
CA PHE A 561 -29.69 32.31 -42.87
C PHE A 561 -30.62 32.87 -41.81
N ARG A 562 -30.20 32.77 -40.55
CA ARG A 562 -30.99 33.24 -39.42
C ARG A 562 -30.75 34.72 -39.11
N GLY A 563 -29.97 35.44 -39.93
CA GLY A 563 -29.55 36.81 -39.64
C GLY A 563 -28.61 36.90 -38.43
N LYS A 564 -27.83 35.85 -38.16
CA LYS A 564 -26.97 35.74 -36.98
C LYS A 564 -25.50 35.55 -37.36
N LYS A 565 -24.59 36.03 -36.51
CA LYS A 565 -23.14 35.90 -36.66
C LYS A 565 -22.53 35.39 -35.37
N ARG A 566 -21.63 34.41 -35.44
CA ARG A 566 -20.84 33.99 -34.27
C ARG A 566 -19.71 35.01 -34.05
N ASN A 567 -19.74 35.71 -32.93
CA ASN A 567 -18.66 36.59 -32.52
C ASN A 567 -17.59 35.78 -31.80
N VAL A 568 -16.46 35.55 -32.46
CA VAL A 568 -15.34 34.76 -31.93
C VAL A 568 -14.72 35.42 -30.69
N LEU A 569 -14.66 36.76 -30.66
CA LEU A 569 -14.04 37.52 -29.57
C LEU A 569 -14.83 37.45 -28.25
N ARG A 570 -16.16 37.42 -28.34
CA ARG A 570 -17.08 37.37 -27.18
C ARG A 570 -17.73 36.00 -26.97
N ASN A 571 -17.35 35.01 -27.77
CA ASN A 571 -17.87 33.64 -27.77
C ASN A 571 -19.42 33.58 -27.66
N ARG A 572 -20.13 34.44 -28.40
CA ARG A 572 -21.61 34.57 -28.40
C ARG A 572 -22.18 34.71 -29.81
N ILE A 573 -23.49 34.52 -29.98
CA ILE A 573 -24.18 34.69 -31.26
C ILE A 573 -24.85 36.07 -31.26
N ASP A 574 -24.44 36.95 -32.16
CA ASP A 574 -24.97 38.31 -32.33
C ASP A 574 -25.91 38.34 -33.56
N SER A 575 -26.93 39.20 -33.54
CA SER A 575 -27.71 39.53 -34.74
C SER A 575 -26.88 40.43 -35.66
N CYS A 576 -26.95 40.21 -36.97
CA CYS A 576 -26.26 41.01 -37.97
C CYS A 576 -27.21 41.22 -39.14
N ASP A 577 -27.32 42.46 -39.60
CA ASP A 577 -28.11 42.79 -40.79
C ASP A 577 -27.26 42.44 -42.02
N TYR A 578 -27.75 41.51 -42.83
CA TYR A 578 -27.09 41.06 -44.06
C TYR A 578 -27.88 41.53 -45.27
N ASP A 579 -27.18 41.93 -46.33
CA ASP A 579 -27.80 42.27 -47.61
C ASP A 579 -28.38 41.03 -48.29
N LEU A 580 -29.39 41.23 -49.16
CA LEU A 580 -30.08 40.15 -49.86
C LEU A 580 -29.11 39.25 -50.66
N ASP A 581 -28.12 39.86 -51.31
CA ASP A 581 -27.11 39.13 -52.10
C ASP A 581 -26.23 38.22 -51.23
N GLN A 582 -25.86 38.67 -50.03
CA GLN A 582 -25.06 37.90 -49.07
C GLN A 582 -25.86 36.71 -48.53
N LEU A 583 -27.15 36.92 -48.25
CA LEU A 583 -28.06 35.87 -47.81
C LEU A 583 -28.28 34.83 -48.92
N LEU A 584 -28.47 35.27 -50.17
CA LEU A 584 -28.65 34.40 -51.33
C LEU A 584 -27.40 33.54 -51.58
N LEU A 585 -26.21 34.17 -51.64
CA LEU A 585 -24.94 33.48 -51.83
C LEU A 585 -24.69 32.46 -50.71
N GLY A 586 -24.95 32.85 -49.47
CA GLY A 586 -24.91 31.96 -48.32
C GLY A 586 -25.79 30.73 -48.53
N THR A 587 -27.03 30.93 -49.01
CA THR A 587 -28.06 29.89 -49.13
C THR A 587 -27.67 28.86 -50.17
N ILE A 588 -27.11 29.32 -51.29
CA ILE A 588 -26.57 28.44 -52.34
C ILE A 588 -25.39 27.63 -51.79
N LEU A 589 -24.43 28.28 -51.11
CA LEU A 589 -23.26 27.59 -50.56
C LEU A 589 -23.64 26.57 -49.48
N PHE A 590 -24.62 26.88 -48.64
CA PHE A 590 -25.11 25.96 -47.61
C PHE A 590 -25.80 24.75 -48.21
N THR A 591 -26.71 24.95 -49.16
CA THR A 591 -27.42 23.84 -49.81
C THR A 591 -26.43 22.92 -50.50
N LEU A 592 -25.43 23.47 -51.20
CA LEU A 592 -24.32 22.71 -51.79
C LEU A 592 -23.55 21.90 -50.72
N LEU A 593 -23.00 22.57 -49.69
CA LEU A 593 -22.19 21.89 -48.67
C LEU A 593 -22.98 20.86 -47.87
N PHE A 594 -24.26 21.10 -47.63
CA PHE A 594 -25.16 20.16 -46.96
C PHE A 594 -25.38 18.90 -47.80
N PHE A 595 -25.55 19.02 -49.13
CA PHE A 595 -25.66 17.86 -50.02
C PHE A 595 -24.33 17.10 -50.21
N LEU A 596 -23.18 17.75 -50.03
CA LEU A 596 -21.87 17.08 -50.05
C LEU A 596 -21.53 16.40 -48.71
N LEU A 597 -22.21 16.75 -47.61
CA LEU A 597 -21.92 16.27 -46.25
C LEU A 597 -22.01 14.74 -46.10
N PRO A 598 -23.03 14.04 -46.65
CA PRO A 598 -23.12 12.59 -46.51
C PRO A 598 -21.87 11.88 -47.04
N THR A 599 -21.33 12.31 -48.18
CA THR A 599 -20.10 11.73 -48.76
C THR A 599 -18.93 11.84 -47.78
N ILE A 600 -18.66 13.03 -47.23
CA ILE A 600 -17.55 13.24 -46.29
C ILE A 600 -17.75 12.47 -44.98
N ILE A 601 -18.99 12.38 -44.48
CA ILE A 601 -19.31 11.59 -43.28
C ILE A 601 -18.96 10.11 -43.47
N VAL A 602 -19.32 9.49 -44.58
CA VAL A 602 -19.06 8.05 -44.76
C VAL A 602 -17.55 7.77 -44.88
N PHE A 603 -16.78 8.62 -45.59
CA PHE A 603 -15.31 8.50 -45.61
C PHE A 603 -14.70 8.65 -44.21
N TYR A 604 -15.15 9.65 -43.43
CA TYR A 604 -14.71 9.85 -42.06
C TYR A 604 -15.03 8.64 -41.16
N LEU A 605 -16.27 8.14 -41.18
CA LEU A 605 -16.69 7.01 -40.35
C LEU A 605 -15.89 5.73 -40.67
N THR A 606 -15.58 5.48 -41.94
CA THR A 606 -14.75 4.35 -42.36
C THR A 606 -13.35 4.43 -41.72
N PHE A 607 -12.64 5.55 -41.87
CA PHE A 607 -11.30 5.68 -41.28
C PHE A 607 -11.31 5.80 -39.75
N ALA A 608 -12.35 6.41 -39.17
CA ALA A 608 -12.57 6.42 -37.73
C ALA A 608 -12.75 5.00 -37.19
N SER A 609 -13.55 4.16 -37.83
CA SER A 609 -13.74 2.76 -37.42
C SER A 609 -12.45 1.94 -37.54
N ALA A 610 -11.71 2.07 -38.65
CA ALA A 610 -10.40 1.43 -38.82
C ALA A 610 -9.42 1.86 -37.70
N ARG A 611 -9.41 3.15 -37.36
CA ARG A 611 -8.60 3.68 -36.26
C ARG A 611 -9.03 3.12 -34.90
N MET A 612 -10.33 3.03 -34.64
CA MET A 612 -10.84 2.47 -33.38
C MET A 612 -10.46 0.99 -33.20
N ILE A 613 -10.44 0.20 -34.28
CA ILE A 613 -9.98 -1.20 -34.25
C ILE A 613 -8.50 -1.27 -33.82
N ILE A 614 -7.64 -0.42 -34.39
CA ILE A 614 -6.21 -0.38 -34.04
C ILE A 614 -6.00 0.07 -32.59
N ILE A 615 -6.75 1.10 -32.14
CA ILE A 615 -6.69 1.56 -30.75
C ILE A 615 -7.13 0.44 -29.79
N SER A 616 -8.17 -0.33 -30.16
CA SER A 616 -8.63 -1.48 -29.37
C SER A 616 -7.54 -2.56 -29.26
N LEU A 617 -6.92 -2.94 -30.39
CA LEU A 617 -5.82 -3.91 -30.40
C LEU A 617 -4.63 -3.46 -29.54
N LYS A 618 -4.24 -2.19 -29.67
CA LYS A 618 -3.22 -1.55 -28.80
C LYS A 618 -3.60 -1.63 -27.32
N ALA A 619 -4.84 -1.27 -26.98
CA ALA A 619 -5.33 -1.33 -25.60
C ALA A 619 -5.30 -2.76 -25.05
N THR A 620 -5.58 -3.77 -25.87
CA THR A 620 -5.46 -5.18 -25.48
C THR A 620 -4.01 -5.56 -25.18
N LEU A 621 -3.06 -5.18 -26.04
CA LEU A 621 -1.63 -5.40 -25.82
C LEU A 621 -1.15 -4.71 -24.53
N ASP A 622 -1.53 -3.44 -24.35
CA ASP A 622 -1.16 -2.63 -23.19
C ASP A 622 -1.75 -3.19 -21.88
N THR A 623 -2.98 -3.73 -21.94
CA THR A 623 -3.62 -4.44 -20.82
C THR A 623 -2.89 -5.73 -20.49
N CYS A 624 -2.50 -6.51 -21.50
CA CYS A 624 -1.69 -7.72 -21.29
C CYS A 624 -0.32 -7.39 -20.67
N LEU A 625 0.34 -6.33 -21.14
CA LEU A 625 1.57 -5.81 -20.54
C LEU A 625 1.37 -5.42 -19.07
N ALA A 626 0.26 -4.75 -18.74
CA ALA A 626 -0.07 -4.43 -17.34
C ALA A 626 -0.22 -5.67 -16.47
N PHE A 627 -0.86 -6.74 -16.97
CA PHE A 627 -0.95 -8.01 -16.26
C PHE A 627 0.42 -8.67 -16.07
N LEU A 628 1.25 -8.78 -17.11
CA LEU A 628 2.58 -9.37 -17.00
C LEU A 628 3.47 -8.61 -15.99
N ASN A 629 3.36 -7.27 -15.95
CA ASN A 629 4.20 -6.44 -15.09
C ASN A 629 3.71 -6.32 -13.64
N HIS A 630 2.41 -6.44 -13.38
CA HIS A 630 1.81 -6.08 -12.10
C HIS A 630 0.77 -7.11 -11.59
N PHE A 631 0.83 -8.37 -12.00
CA PHE A 631 -0.09 -9.37 -11.46
C PHE A 631 0.28 -9.72 -10.00
N PRO A 632 -0.64 -9.71 -9.03
CA PRO A 632 -0.34 -10.09 -7.64
C PRO A 632 -0.18 -11.62 -7.50
N LEU A 633 0.68 -12.24 -8.33
CA LEU A 633 0.88 -13.68 -8.45
C LEU A 633 1.25 -14.29 -7.10
N PHE A 634 2.20 -13.67 -6.41
CA PHE A 634 2.69 -14.16 -5.14
C PHE A 634 1.63 -14.00 -4.04
N ALA A 635 0.86 -12.91 -4.04
CA ALA A 635 -0.22 -12.74 -3.08
C ALA A 635 -1.37 -13.73 -3.32
N VAL A 636 -1.74 -14.00 -4.58
CA VAL A 636 -2.74 -15.03 -4.92
C VAL A 636 -2.25 -16.42 -4.50
N MET A 637 -0.99 -16.76 -4.81
CA MET A 637 -0.37 -18.00 -4.38
C MET A 637 -0.37 -18.14 -2.85
N LEU A 638 0.04 -17.10 -2.12
CA LEU A 638 0.04 -17.11 -0.65
C LEU A 638 -1.36 -17.31 -0.10
N ARG A 639 -2.38 -16.67 -0.67
CA ARG A 639 -3.76 -16.85 -0.25
C ARG A 639 -4.25 -18.28 -0.43
N VAL A 640 -3.92 -18.93 -1.55
CA VAL A 640 -4.30 -20.32 -1.82
C VAL A 640 -3.58 -21.28 -0.88
N LYS A 641 -2.29 -21.03 -0.60
CA LYS A 641 -1.47 -21.90 0.25
C LYS A 641 -1.77 -21.74 1.74
N ASP A 642 -1.94 -20.51 2.22
CA ASP A 642 -2.15 -20.19 3.63
C ASP A 642 -2.83 -18.81 3.78
N PRO A 643 -4.17 -18.78 3.95
CA PRO A 643 -4.93 -17.53 4.03
C PRO A 643 -4.55 -16.66 5.24
N GLY A 644 -3.96 -17.24 6.30
CA GLY A 644 -3.54 -16.53 7.51
C GLY A 644 -2.36 -15.58 7.31
N ARG A 645 -1.68 -15.62 6.15
CA ARG A 645 -0.56 -14.74 5.81
C ARG A 645 -0.99 -13.38 5.25
N LEU A 646 -2.24 -13.27 4.82
CA LEU A 646 -2.80 -12.06 4.19
C LEU A 646 -4.05 -11.63 4.97
N PRO A 647 -3.89 -11.00 6.15
CA PRO A 647 -5.03 -10.58 6.95
C PRO A 647 -5.77 -9.42 6.29
N GLY A 648 -7.08 -9.58 6.17
CA GLY A 648 -8.05 -8.58 5.71
C GLY A 648 -8.83 -7.93 6.86
N GLY A 649 -8.81 -8.52 8.05
CA GLY A 649 -9.52 -8.05 9.25
C GLY A 649 -9.67 -9.16 10.29
N ILE A 650 -10.46 -8.90 11.32
CA ILE A 650 -10.82 -9.87 12.36
C ILE A 650 -12.33 -10.09 12.43
N HIS A 651 -12.74 -11.29 12.82
CA HIS A 651 -14.13 -11.70 13.02
C HIS A 651 -14.29 -12.29 14.42
N PHE A 652 -15.30 -11.84 15.15
CA PHE A 652 -15.73 -12.46 16.40
C PHE A 652 -17.00 -13.27 16.14
N SER A 653 -16.93 -14.59 16.29
CA SER A 653 -18.09 -15.48 16.21
C SER A 653 -18.45 -15.99 17.59
N LEU A 654 -19.70 -15.82 18.02
CA LEU A 654 -20.21 -16.46 19.23
C LEU A 654 -20.24 -17.98 19.01
N ARG A 655 -19.64 -18.74 19.92
CA ARG A 655 -19.74 -20.19 19.93
C ARG A 655 -20.89 -20.56 20.87
N GLU A 656 -21.92 -21.18 20.33
CA GLU A 656 -22.94 -21.82 21.16
C GLU A 656 -22.24 -22.87 22.02
N ALA A 657 -22.35 -22.71 23.34
CA ALA A 657 -21.91 -23.75 24.24
C ALA A 657 -22.80 -24.96 23.95
N LEU A 658 -22.21 -26.03 23.38
CA LEU A 658 -22.82 -27.35 23.45
C LEU A 658 -23.00 -27.66 24.94
N LEU A 659 -24.18 -27.36 25.47
CA LEU A 659 -24.64 -27.85 26.75
C LEU A 659 -24.51 -29.38 26.64
N PRO A 660 -23.68 -30.03 27.48
CA PRO A 660 -23.69 -31.48 27.54
C PRO A 660 -25.10 -31.89 27.96
N ASN A 661 -25.84 -32.52 27.05
CA ASN A 661 -27.05 -33.24 27.40
C ASN A 661 -26.67 -34.23 28.51
N SER A 662 -27.30 -34.06 29.68
CA SER A 662 -27.38 -35.05 30.76
C SER A 662 -26.07 -35.73 31.17
N ALA A 663 -25.32 -35.15 32.11
CA ALA A 663 -24.40 -35.91 32.95
C ALA A 663 -24.40 -35.36 34.39
N SER A 664 -25.02 -36.13 35.29
CA SER A 664 -24.87 -36.18 36.76
C SER A 664 -24.50 -34.90 37.54
N LYS A 665 -25.48 -34.46 38.36
CA LYS A 665 -25.46 -33.41 39.40
C LYS A 665 -24.49 -33.62 40.58
N THR A 666 -23.33 -34.23 40.39
CA THR A 666 -22.37 -34.45 41.49
C THR A 666 -21.06 -33.73 41.15
N ASP A 667 -20.71 -32.74 41.99
CA ASP A 667 -19.53 -31.86 41.94
C ASP A 667 -19.55 -30.67 40.98
N GLU A 668 -20.73 -30.06 40.75
CA GLU A 668 -20.81 -28.84 39.94
C GLU A 668 -20.48 -27.57 40.74
N MET A 669 -19.31 -27.02 40.43
CA MET A 669 -18.88 -25.68 40.81
C MET A 669 -19.92 -24.62 40.38
N PRO A 670 -20.38 -23.71 41.25
CA PRO A 670 -21.39 -22.71 40.89
C PRO A 670 -20.78 -21.69 39.93
N SER A 671 -21.27 -21.61 38.69
CA SER A 671 -20.73 -20.71 37.66
C SER A 671 -21.81 -19.81 37.06
N THR A 672 -21.50 -18.52 36.92
CA THR A 672 -22.30 -17.53 36.18
C THR A 672 -22.36 -17.83 34.68
N SER A 673 -23.24 -17.15 33.93
CA SER A 673 -23.36 -17.29 32.47
C SER A 673 -22.05 -16.93 31.77
N THR A 674 -21.35 -17.96 31.27
CA THR A 674 -20.11 -17.83 30.49
C THR A 674 -20.44 -17.81 29.00
N SER A 675 -20.01 -16.77 28.30
CA SER A 675 -20.13 -16.67 26.85
C SER A 675 -18.79 -16.96 26.18
N TYR A 676 -18.81 -17.86 25.19
CA TYR A 676 -17.61 -18.25 24.46
C TYR A 676 -17.61 -17.55 23.11
N ILE A 677 -16.60 -16.73 22.87
CA ILE A 677 -16.40 -16.02 21.61
C ILE A 677 -15.15 -16.60 20.94
N HIS A 678 -15.19 -16.76 19.63
CA HIS A 678 -14.05 -17.22 18.86
C HIS A 678 -13.55 -16.09 17.96
N LEU A 679 -12.30 -15.69 18.15
CA LEU A 679 -11.61 -14.68 17.36
C LEU A 679 -10.89 -15.34 16.17
N GLN A 680 -11.24 -14.93 14.95
CA GLN A 680 -10.66 -15.43 13.70
C GLN A 680 -10.11 -14.30 12.85
N SER A 681 -9.04 -14.56 12.12
CA SER A 681 -8.57 -13.67 11.04
C SER A 681 -9.39 -13.90 9.77
N ILE A 682 -9.93 -12.83 9.19
CA ILE A 682 -10.53 -12.86 7.85
C ILE A 682 -9.40 -12.66 6.84
N PRO A 683 -9.21 -13.55 5.84
CA PRO A 683 -8.23 -13.29 4.79
C PRO A 683 -8.66 -12.13 3.89
N LEU A 684 -7.68 -11.39 3.35
CA LEU A 684 -7.89 -10.30 2.40
C LEU A 684 -8.82 -10.77 1.27
N SER A 685 -9.80 -9.97 0.81
CA SER A 685 -10.75 -10.41 -0.23
C SER A 685 -10.15 -10.37 -1.65
N LEU A 686 -10.68 -11.17 -2.60
CA LEU A 686 -10.15 -11.20 -3.97
C LEU A 686 -10.31 -9.84 -4.63
N ARG A 687 -11.48 -9.21 -4.40
CA ARG A 687 -11.76 -7.85 -4.86
C ARG A 687 -10.73 -6.84 -4.36
N GLN A 688 -10.31 -6.91 -3.10
CA GLN A 688 -9.28 -6.02 -2.55
C GLN A 688 -7.89 -6.27 -3.15
N MET A 689 -7.53 -7.54 -3.46
CA MET A 689 -6.26 -7.84 -4.13
C MET A 689 -6.19 -7.28 -5.56
N PHE A 690 -7.32 -7.25 -6.27
CA PHE A 690 -7.44 -6.75 -7.64
C PHE A 690 -8.03 -5.34 -7.74
N ASP A 691 -8.17 -4.61 -6.63
CA ASP A 691 -8.89 -3.33 -6.59
C ASP A 691 -8.33 -2.32 -7.59
N GLN A 692 -7.01 -2.30 -7.77
CA GLN A 692 -6.36 -1.39 -8.72
C GLN A 692 -6.71 -1.69 -10.19
N TYR A 693 -6.92 -2.95 -10.55
CA TYR A 693 -7.38 -3.33 -11.90
C TYR A 693 -8.80 -2.87 -12.13
N PHE A 694 -9.67 -3.01 -11.12
CA PHE A 694 -11.02 -2.47 -11.17
C PHE A 694 -11.03 -0.93 -11.24
N GLN A 695 -10.13 -0.25 -10.52
CA GLN A 695 -9.96 1.20 -10.62
C GLN A 695 -9.46 1.61 -12.01
N LEU A 696 -8.49 0.91 -12.60
CA LEU A 696 -7.98 1.17 -13.94
C LEU A 696 -9.08 0.95 -14.98
N GLY A 697 -9.79 -0.18 -14.92
CA GLY A 697 -10.93 -0.47 -15.80
C GLY A 697 -12.03 0.59 -15.67
N HIS A 698 -12.32 1.04 -14.45
CA HIS A 698 -13.26 2.15 -14.22
C HIS A 698 -12.79 3.46 -14.87
N ARG A 699 -11.49 3.80 -14.77
CA ARG A 699 -10.92 4.99 -15.43
C ARG A 699 -11.00 4.90 -16.96
N LEU A 700 -10.63 3.75 -17.53
CA LEU A 700 -10.71 3.50 -18.97
C LEU A 700 -12.15 3.63 -19.48
N ARG A 701 -13.09 2.98 -18.78
CA ARG A 701 -14.52 3.07 -19.10
C ARG A 701 -15.01 4.51 -19.05
N LYS A 702 -14.66 5.26 -18.00
CA LYS A 702 -15.08 6.65 -17.82
C LYS A 702 -14.54 7.57 -18.90
N HIS A 703 -13.31 7.34 -19.38
CA HIS A 703 -12.69 8.17 -20.41
C HIS A 703 -13.27 7.87 -21.81
N TYR A 704 -13.23 6.60 -22.25
CA TYR A 704 -13.66 6.23 -23.60
C TYR A 704 -15.19 6.27 -23.80
N LEU A 705 -15.98 5.99 -22.76
CA LEU A 705 -17.45 6.12 -22.81
C LEU A 705 -17.94 7.49 -22.34
N SER A 706 -17.05 8.50 -22.26
CA SER A 706 -17.49 9.85 -21.87
C SER A 706 -18.33 10.50 -22.98
N PRO A 707 -19.40 11.25 -22.62
CA PRO A 707 -20.16 12.03 -23.58
C PRO A 707 -19.30 13.01 -24.38
N SER A 708 -18.22 13.52 -23.79
CA SER A 708 -17.26 14.41 -24.46
C SER A 708 -16.50 13.74 -25.58
N VAL A 709 -16.04 12.49 -25.41
CA VAL A 709 -15.37 11.72 -26.46
C VAL A 709 -16.34 11.36 -27.58
N ILE A 710 -17.57 10.96 -27.22
CA ILE A 710 -18.64 10.71 -28.19
C ILE A 710 -18.95 12.00 -28.98
N LEU A 711 -19.04 13.15 -28.31
CA LEU A 711 -19.24 14.44 -28.96
C LEU A 711 -18.06 14.84 -29.84
N CYS A 712 -16.82 14.54 -29.46
CA CYS A 712 -15.65 14.76 -30.32
C CYS A 712 -15.75 13.92 -31.60
N LEU A 713 -16.10 12.64 -31.46
CA LEU A 713 -16.30 11.74 -32.60
C LEU A 713 -17.45 12.20 -33.52
N VAL A 714 -18.55 12.68 -32.95
CA VAL A 714 -19.70 13.21 -33.72
C VAL A 714 -19.38 14.55 -34.41
N THR A 715 -18.49 15.36 -33.83
CA THR A 715 -18.12 16.68 -34.37
C THR A 715 -16.85 16.65 -35.24
N GLY A 716 -16.25 15.47 -35.45
CA GLY A 716 -14.98 15.34 -36.18
C GLY A 716 -13.78 15.95 -35.46
N ARG A 717 -13.92 16.27 -34.17
CA ARG A 717 -12.79 16.74 -33.36
C ARG A 717 -11.94 15.54 -32.98
N PHE A 718 -10.64 15.77 -32.87
CA PHE A 718 -9.68 14.73 -32.53
C PHE A 718 -10.02 14.12 -31.16
N VAL A 719 -10.11 12.80 -31.09
CA VAL A 719 -10.28 12.09 -29.81
C VAL A 719 -8.95 12.18 -29.08
N PRO A 720 -8.88 12.82 -27.89
CA PRO A 720 -7.63 12.92 -27.15
C PRO A 720 -7.16 11.50 -26.78
N PRO A 721 -5.92 11.11 -27.13
CA PRO A 721 -5.38 9.83 -26.71
C PRO A 721 -5.16 9.87 -25.20
N ILE A 722 -5.50 8.78 -24.51
CA ILE A 722 -5.16 8.64 -23.10
C ILE A 722 -3.64 8.71 -22.96
N HIS A 723 -3.15 9.63 -22.14
CA HIS A 723 -1.74 9.69 -21.81
C HIS A 723 -1.28 8.35 -21.24
N ARG A 724 -0.28 7.73 -21.88
CA ARG A 724 0.24 6.41 -21.52
C ARG A 724 0.57 6.32 -20.03
N ARG A 725 1.19 7.37 -19.47
CA ARG A 725 1.47 7.49 -18.03
C ARG A 725 0.30 7.11 -17.11
N ASN A 726 -0.93 7.45 -17.47
CA ASN A 726 -2.10 7.19 -16.64
C ASN A 726 -2.60 5.75 -16.74
N MET A 727 -2.54 5.14 -17.94
CA MET A 727 -2.79 3.70 -18.10
C MET A 727 -1.75 2.88 -17.34
N TYR A 728 -0.51 3.34 -17.34
CA TYR A 728 0.62 2.61 -16.77
C TYR A 728 0.96 2.98 -15.33
N SER A 729 0.24 3.94 -14.74
CA SER A 729 0.36 4.30 -13.32
C SER A 729 0.27 3.09 -12.37
N LEU A 730 -0.46 2.04 -12.79
CA LEU A 730 -0.52 0.74 -12.13
C LEU A 730 0.84 0.03 -12.08
N GLN A 731 1.57 0.00 -13.20
CA GLN A 731 2.87 -0.68 -13.31
C GLN A 731 3.93 -0.05 -12.39
N TYR A 732 3.81 1.25 -12.10
CA TYR A 732 4.66 1.98 -11.16
C TYR A 732 4.13 1.97 -9.71
N SER A 733 3.12 1.18 -9.37
CA SER A 733 2.52 1.23 -8.02
C SER A 733 3.33 0.48 -6.95
N MET A 734 4.19 -0.46 -7.36
CA MET A 734 5.16 -1.15 -6.49
C MET A 734 6.52 -0.46 -6.39
N LEU A 735 6.71 0.63 -7.12
CA LEU A 735 7.95 1.41 -7.15
C LEU A 735 7.81 2.68 -6.30
N PRO A 736 8.89 3.15 -5.67
CA PRO A 736 8.86 4.41 -4.92
C PRO A 736 8.62 5.59 -5.86
N ALA A 737 7.88 6.61 -5.38
CA ALA A 737 7.55 7.80 -6.18
C ALA A 737 8.80 8.63 -6.52
N GLN A 738 9.77 8.67 -5.60
CA GLN A 738 11.07 9.28 -5.81
C GLN A 738 12.13 8.18 -5.86
N ARG A 739 12.97 8.21 -6.89
CA ARG A 739 14.11 7.30 -7.02
C ARG A 739 15.12 7.56 -5.90
N VAL A 740 15.64 6.48 -5.32
CA VAL A 740 16.66 6.56 -4.27
C VAL A 740 17.99 6.99 -4.88
N GLY A 741 18.61 8.04 -4.33
CA GLY A 741 19.84 8.63 -4.86
C GLY A 741 21.03 7.67 -4.75
N ILE A 742 22.01 7.79 -5.67
CA ILE A 742 23.20 6.92 -5.72
C ILE A 742 23.98 6.96 -4.40
N GLY A 743 24.15 8.15 -3.81
CA GLY A 743 24.82 8.31 -2.52
C GLY A 743 24.08 7.65 -1.36
N GLU A 744 22.74 7.64 -1.39
CA GLU A 744 21.92 6.94 -0.40
C GLU A 744 22.01 5.42 -0.56
N VAL A 745 22.06 4.91 -1.79
CA VAL A 745 22.28 3.48 -2.05
C VAL A 745 23.65 3.06 -1.55
N TRP A 746 24.70 3.83 -1.85
CA TRP A 746 26.05 3.58 -1.36
C TRP A 746 26.10 3.56 0.17
N SER A 747 25.53 4.56 0.85
CA SER A 747 25.55 4.65 2.30
C SER A 747 24.81 3.48 2.96
N ARG A 748 23.64 3.09 2.44
CA ARG A 748 22.89 1.93 2.95
C ARG A 748 23.58 0.59 2.71
N LEU A 749 24.30 0.43 1.59
CA LEU A 749 25.05 -0.81 1.29
C LEU A 749 26.34 -0.93 2.09
N THR A 750 26.98 0.20 2.43
CA THR A 750 28.24 0.26 3.17
C THR A 750 28.08 0.44 4.68
N GLU A 751 26.85 0.66 5.17
CA GLU A 751 26.51 0.76 6.59
C GLU A 751 27.02 -0.47 7.35
N LYS A 752 28.16 -0.31 8.04
CA LYS A 752 28.70 -1.37 8.91
C LYS A 752 27.76 -1.51 10.10
N LYS A 753 27.12 -2.68 10.20
CA LYS A 753 26.29 -3.05 11.34
C LYS A 753 27.08 -2.83 12.63
N THR A 754 26.67 -1.88 13.45
CA THR A 754 27.05 -1.84 14.87
C THR A 754 26.50 -3.13 15.46
N ARG A 755 27.34 -4.17 15.55
CA ARG A 755 27.04 -5.33 16.40
C ARG A 755 26.82 -4.75 17.80
N THR A 756 25.57 -4.67 18.22
CA THR A 756 25.24 -4.47 19.64
C THR A 756 26.03 -5.52 20.42
N ALA A 757 26.88 -5.03 21.31
CA ALA A 757 28.00 -5.74 21.92
C ALA A 757 27.62 -6.89 22.87
N ASN A 758 26.42 -7.48 22.75
CA ASN A 758 25.91 -8.48 23.69
C ASN A 758 25.77 -9.90 23.11
N VAL A 759 26.17 -10.12 21.85
CA VAL A 759 26.32 -11.48 21.29
C VAL A 759 27.77 -11.68 20.84
N MET A 760 28.70 -11.52 21.79
CA MET A 760 29.89 -12.34 21.74
C MET A 760 29.44 -13.73 22.19
N ALA A 761 29.52 -14.72 21.29
CA ALA A 761 29.89 -16.05 21.76
C ALA A 761 31.09 -15.86 22.72
N PRO A 762 31.12 -16.50 23.88
CA PRO A 762 32.19 -16.26 24.84
C PRO A 762 33.51 -16.47 24.11
N ILE A 763 34.26 -15.40 23.89
CA ILE A 763 35.68 -15.53 23.59
C ILE A 763 36.21 -16.27 24.82
N PRO A 764 36.72 -17.50 24.68
CA PRO A 764 37.34 -18.16 25.81
C PRO A 764 38.46 -17.22 26.25
N LYS A 765 38.40 -16.74 27.49
CA LYS A 765 39.57 -16.13 28.13
C LYS A 765 40.70 -17.13 27.93
N ILE A 766 41.74 -16.72 27.20
CA ILE A 766 43.00 -17.45 27.13
C ILE A 766 43.39 -17.76 28.58
N PRO A 767 43.52 -19.03 28.99
CA PRO A 767 43.95 -19.33 30.34
C PRO A 767 45.39 -18.81 30.49
N ASN A 768 45.57 -17.78 31.31
CA ASN A 768 46.88 -17.44 31.85
C ASN A 768 47.35 -18.63 32.69
N GLY A 769 48.32 -19.39 32.21
CA GLY A 769 48.85 -20.50 33.00
C GLY A 769 49.75 -21.47 32.26
N PHE A 770 50.94 -21.01 31.85
CA PHE A 770 52.10 -21.89 31.85
C PHE A 770 53.10 -21.32 32.86
N PRO A 771 53.41 -22.00 33.98
CA PRO A 771 54.58 -21.65 34.76
C PRO A 771 55.79 -22.14 33.96
N PHE A 772 56.45 -21.23 33.25
CA PHE A 772 57.80 -21.49 32.77
C PHE A 772 58.71 -21.50 33.99
N ASP A 773 59.03 -22.70 34.45
CA ASP A 773 60.08 -22.97 35.43
C ASP A 773 61.43 -22.54 34.83
N ARG A 774 61.87 -21.32 35.14
CA ARG A 774 63.25 -20.88 34.92
C ARG A 774 64.03 -21.06 36.22
N ARG A 775 64.69 -22.21 36.36
CA ARG A 775 65.85 -22.33 37.24
C ARG A 775 67.01 -23.07 36.56
N ARG A 776 68.19 -22.45 36.74
CA ARG A 776 69.59 -22.87 36.49
C ARG A 776 70.13 -22.55 35.08
N HIS A 777 71.31 -21.96 34.88
CA HIS A 777 72.54 -21.92 35.70
C HIS A 777 73.45 -20.72 35.33
N ARG A 778 74.26 -20.29 36.30
CA ARG A 778 75.65 -19.76 36.20
C ARG A 778 75.92 -18.49 35.37
N SER A 779 76.13 -17.38 36.06
CA SER A 779 77.46 -16.80 36.38
C SER A 779 77.25 -15.62 37.32
#